data_AF-A0A1S3I6E8-F1
#
_entry.id   AF-A0A1S3I6E8-F1
#
_cell.length_a   1.000
_cell.length_b   1.000
_cell.length_c   1.000
_cell.angle_alpha   90.00
_cell.angle_beta   90.00
_cell.angle_gamma   90.00
#
_symmetry.space_group_name_H-M   'P 1'
#
loop_
_entity.id
_entity.type
_entity.pdbx_description
1 polymer ?
#
loop_
_entity_poly.entity_id
_entity_poly.type
_entity_poly.pdbx_seq_one_letter_code
_entity_poly.pdbx_strand_id
1 'polypeptide(L)'
;MAVFHACAHALLMTVLWGHILEADAQRYVGCYKDSRPRDIPSTDKLTDSDAMTVERCFYFCRNFQYFGIQAGYQCRCGTSYGYHGKADESECDMTCPGDSKENCGGDWRNAVYETPRDLKEEYIGCYKDQYPRDIPSSGKLESSKMYVQKCLDHCRGYRYFGLQDGEECRCGNSYGYYGKASSESECDHSCAGNSSQICGGNWRNGVYEIKPKYANAVFIKATAYTEYKGCYKDQYPRDIPSDDKLEDTSGMDIQKCLYHCKGFRYFGIQKGYACRCGNSYGTYGKTSDSECDMSCPGEGSEICGGDWRNVVYEIKSRPSTTVSQNTEYKGCYKDKYPRDIPSSDKLEDSRNMDLQMCYDHCKGYQYFGIQSGFACRCGNSYGTYGKTSDSECFVECPGERSEVCGGDWRNVVYKYKVDATSTSTSAPFTGAQLSYVALGDWGKPGSSQEFVAATLGKWAQDHSSQFTLALGDNFYEIGVSGVDDPQFENTWRKIYTHSALQKTWYVIAGNHDHLFGRAKYQTMFAAKEPRWFMPRLYYSFYKNVGTKKVHFIMIDTDPLRGDGDRTQMAWFRAQLAASLGDWIIVVGHHPVFSSGDHGKRSSTQWMYDNVRPLLEQYKVALYICGHDHDLEHLHKKSASKIVDYVISGSGSKTRNQNPTALSDVKKWNVESTMFSRFNGFVGLEMTESAVKVSYIDQYGREIYSFIKNNPKV
;
A
#
# COMPACT_ATOMS: atom_id res chain seq x y z
N MET A 1 25.91 -49.40 7.65
CA MET A 1 25.53 -49.90 6.31
C MET A 1 24.01 -50.00 6.30
N ALA A 2 23.29 -48.96 5.88
CA ALA A 2 22.92 -48.64 4.48
C ALA A 2 21.63 -49.39 4.05
N VAL A 3 20.59 -48.83 3.41
CA VAL A 3 20.32 -47.51 2.79
C VAL A 3 18.91 -47.57 2.12
N PHE A 4 18.30 -46.40 1.86
CA PHE A 4 17.19 -46.06 0.90
C PHE A 4 15.72 -46.48 1.18
N HIS A 5 14.89 -45.53 1.65
CA HIS A 5 13.91 -44.81 0.79
C HIS A 5 13.23 -43.65 1.58
N ALA A 6 13.58 -42.42 1.21
CA ALA A 6 12.92 -41.17 1.60
C ALA A 6 12.85 -40.25 0.37
N CYS A 7 11.90 -39.31 0.39
CA CYS A 7 11.71 -38.16 -0.53
C CYS A 7 10.90 -38.39 -1.81
N ALA A 8 9.58 -38.17 -1.72
CA ALA A 8 8.80 -37.41 -2.71
C ALA A 8 7.48 -36.99 -2.05
N HIS A 9 7.02 -35.75 -2.24
CA HIS A 9 5.75 -35.14 -1.78
C HIS A 9 5.79 -34.14 -0.61
N ALA A 10 6.94 -33.57 -0.26
CA ALA A 10 7.02 -32.47 0.73
C ALA A 10 7.78 -31.22 0.25
N LEU A 11 7.82 -30.91 -1.07
CA LEU A 11 8.76 -29.89 -1.58
C LEU A 11 8.25 -28.97 -2.71
N LEU A 12 6.94 -28.71 -2.80
CA LEU A 12 6.41 -27.88 -3.90
C LEU A 12 5.47 -26.71 -3.52
N MET A 13 5.25 -26.43 -2.23
CA MET A 13 4.34 -25.34 -1.80
C MET A 13 4.93 -24.38 -0.75
N THR A 14 6.24 -24.41 -0.54
CA THR A 14 6.96 -23.59 0.46
C THR A 14 7.93 -22.56 -0.13
N VAL A 15 8.01 -22.40 -1.46
CA VAL A 15 9.11 -21.62 -2.08
C VAL A 15 8.70 -20.25 -2.62
N LEU A 16 7.41 -19.87 -2.65
CA LEU A 16 7.03 -18.64 -3.39
C LEU A 16 6.71 -17.39 -2.56
N TRP A 17 6.47 -17.48 -1.25
CA TRP A 17 6.06 -16.30 -0.45
C TRP A 17 7.01 -15.93 0.71
N GLY A 18 8.11 -16.69 0.90
CA GLY A 18 9.16 -16.37 1.87
C GLY A 18 10.29 -15.47 1.34
N HIS A 19 10.37 -15.25 0.02
CA HIS A 19 11.58 -14.69 -0.60
C HIS A 19 11.63 -13.16 -0.75
N ILE A 20 10.69 -12.38 -0.18
CA ILE A 20 10.70 -10.92 -0.41
C ILE A 20 11.17 -10.14 0.82
N LEU A 21 10.84 -10.54 2.06
CA LEU A 21 11.34 -9.85 3.26
C LEU A 21 12.70 -10.36 3.77
N GLU A 22 13.14 -11.55 3.35
CA GLU A 22 14.51 -12.04 3.62
C GLU A 22 15.55 -11.55 2.59
N ALA A 23 15.11 -10.96 1.47
CA ALA A 23 15.98 -10.71 0.33
C ALA A 23 16.85 -9.45 0.45
N ASP A 24 16.41 -8.39 1.12
CA ASP A 24 17.19 -7.14 1.17
C ASP A 24 18.39 -7.24 2.12
N ALA A 25 18.29 -8.06 3.17
CA ALA A 25 19.43 -8.46 4.00
C ALA A 25 20.35 -9.48 3.30
N GLN A 26 19.85 -10.23 2.30
CA GLN A 26 20.63 -11.21 1.52
C GLN A 26 21.35 -10.60 0.30
N ARG A 27 20.94 -9.43 -0.17
CA ARG A 27 21.52 -8.74 -1.35
C ARG A 27 22.58 -7.72 -0.99
N TYR A 28 22.52 -7.19 0.23
CA TYR A 28 23.50 -6.23 0.71
C TYR A 28 24.87 -6.90 0.82
N VAL A 29 25.79 -6.44 -0.01
CA VAL A 29 27.16 -6.95 -0.08
C VAL A 29 28.02 -6.28 0.98
N GLY A 30 27.73 -5.02 1.31
CA GLY A 30 28.41 -4.25 2.35
C GLY A 30 28.70 -2.81 1.94
N CYS A 31 29.31 -2.08 2.87
CA CYS A 31 29.79 -0.72 2.64
C CYS A 31 31.17 -0.69 1.97
N TYR A 32 31.34 0.04 0.87
CA TYR A 32 32.61 0.15 0.14
C TYR A 32 33.04 1.61 -0.07
N LYS A 33 34.36 1.83 -0.02
CA LYS A 33 34.96 3.16 -0.23
C LYS A 33 34.88 3.52 -1.71
N ASP A 34 34.50 4.75 -2.00
CA ASP A 34 34.52 5.28 -3.36
C ASP A 34 35.56 6.40 -3.49
N SER A 35 36.25 6.45 -4.63
CA SER A 35 37.24 7.48 -4.96
C SER A 35 37.40 7.54 -6.49
N ARG A 36 38.39 8.26 -7.02
CA ARG A 36 38.76 8.18 -8.44
C ARG A 36 39.93 7.20 -8.60
N PRO A 37 39.84 6.20 -9.51
CA PRO A 37 38.69 5.81 -10.34
C PRO A 37 37.53 5.24 -9.51
N ARG A 38 36.27 5.36 -9.97
CA ARG A 38 35.08 4.98 -9.17
C ARG A 38 35.09 3.50 -8.80
N ASP A 39 34.64 3.21 -7.58
CA ASP A 39 34.55 1.85 -7.04
C ASP A 39 33.62 0.95 -7.86
N ILE A 40 32.49 1.52 -8.32
CA ILE A 40 31.59 0.92 -9.30
C ILE A 40 31.80 1.64 -10.64
N PRO A 41 32.52 1.03 -11.61
CA PRO A 41 33.15 1.76 -12.71
C PRO A 41 32.25 2.04 -13.93
N SER A 42 31.01 1.54 -14.00
CA SER A 42 30.14 1.84 -15.16
C SER A 42 29.75 3.32 -15.23
N THR A 43 29.46 3.78 -16.43
CA THR A 43 28.94 5.13 -16.69
C THR A 43 27.45 5.28 -16.39
N ASP A 44 26.71 4.18 -16.32
CA ASP A 44 25.27 4.14 -16.03
C ASP A 44 24.99 4.50 -14.58
N LYS A 45 24.27 5.61 -14.39
CA LYS A 45 23.92 6.17 -13.08
C LYS A 45 22.53 6.80 -13.10
N LEU A 46 21.86 6.76 -11.96
CA LEU A 46 20.60 7.43 -11.68
C LEU A 46 20.78 8.32 -10.45
N THR A 47 20.30 9.56 -10.51
CA THR A 47 20.33 10.49 -9.37
C THR A 47 18.90 10.95 -9.11
N ASP A 48 18.42 10.77 -7.89
CA ASP A 48 17.05 11.12 -7.50
C ASP A 48 16.99 11.56 -6.04
N SER A 49 16.95 12.88 -5.79
CA SER A 49 17.06 13.46 -4.44
C SER A 49 15.85 13.21 -3.56
N ASP A 50 14.69 12.93 -4.15
CA ASP A 50 13.41 12.96 -3.44
C ASP A 50 12.80 11.56 -3.31
N ALA A 51 13.11 10.65 -4.24
CA ALA A 51 12.44 9.35 -4.36
C ALA A 51 13.39 8.15 -4.47
N MET A 52 14.70 8.30 -4.22
CA MET A 52 15.61 7.15 -4.27
C MET A 52 15.26 6.08 -3.23
N THR A 53 15.23 4.82 -3.66
CA THR A 53 15.14 3.59 -2.85
C THR A 53 16.12 2.54 -3.40
N VAL A 54 16.39 1.50 -2.61
CA VAL A 54 17.18 0.33 -3.01
C VAL A 54 16.55 -0.37 -4.21
N GLU A 55 15.22 -0.52 -4.24
CA GLU A 55 14.48 -1.11 -5.35
C GLU A 55 14.58 -0.23 -6.59
N ARG A 56 14.45 1.09 -6.44
CA ARG A 56 14.55 2.03 -7.56
C ARG A 56 15.93 1.94 -8.21
N CYS A 57 16.99 1.88 -7.41
CA CYS A 57 18.33 1.69 -7.93
C CYS A 57 18.54 0.29 -8.52
N PHE A 58 18.03 -0.76 -7.86
CA PHE A 58 18.02 -2.12 -8.37
C PHE A 58 17.36 -2.19 -9.76
N TYR A 59 16.20 -1.58 -9.95
CA TYR A 59 15.50 -1.59 -11.24
C TYR A 59 16.27 -0.89 -12.33
N PHE A 60 16.85 0.27 -12.01
CA PHE A 60 17.72 0.99 -12.95
C PHE A 60 18.93 0.13 -13.33
N CYS A 61 19.54 -0.50 -12.34
CA CYS A 61 20.72 -1.35 -12.51
C CYS A 61 20.41 -2.82 -12.74
N ARG A 62 19.16 -3.17 -13.10
CA ARG A 62 18.70 -4.55 -13.21
C ARG A 62 19.45 -5.34 -14.26
N ASN A 63 20.19 -4.66 -15.14
CA ASN A 63 21.03 -5.26 -16.17
C ASN A 63 22.49 -5.44 -15.77
N PHE A 64 22.91 -5.00 -14.58
CA PHE A 64 24.27 -5.13 -14.06
C PHE A 64 24.36 -6.22 -12.99
N GLN A 65 25.59 -6.65 -12.65
CA GLN A 65 25.83 -7.66 -11.62
C GLN A 65 25.70 -7.09 -10.21
N TYR A 66 26.09 -5.81 -10.07
CA TYR A 66 26.05 -5.06 -8.85
C TYR A 66 25.44 -3.69 -9.11
N PHE A 67 24.90 -3.11 -8.05
CA PHE A 67 24.59 -1.70 -7.99
C PHE A 67 25.02 -1.15 -6.64
N GLY A 68 25.29 0.14 -6.60
CA GLY A 68 25.61 0.82 -5.36
C GLY A 68 24.91 2.15 -5.27
N ILE A 69 24.51 2.49 -4.05
CA ILE A 69 23.88 3.76 -3.75
C ILE A 69 24.83 4.56 -2.86
N GLN A 70 25.03 5.82 -3.22
CA GLN A 70 25.91 6.77 -2.57
C GLN A 70 25.14 8.02 -2.16
N ALA A 71 25.50 8.57 -1.00
CA ALA A 71 24.97 9.82 -0.49
C ALA A 71 23.44 9.89 -0.37
N GLY A 72 22.74 8.76 -0.24
CA GLY A 72 21.27 8.70 -0.15
C GLY A 72 20.55 8.63 -1.50
N TYR A 73 21.08 9.29 -2.54
CA TYR A 73 20.32 9.58 -3.76
C TYR A 73 21.05 9.24 -5.08
N GLN A 74 22.30 8.77 -5.03
CA GLN A 74 23.10 8.49 -6.23
C GLN A 74 23.25 6.98 -6.46
N CYS A 75 22.47 6.47 -7.40
CA CYS A 75 22.55 5.08 -7.85
C CYS A 75 23.59 4.91 -8.96
N ARG A 76 24.40 3.85 -8.89
CA ARG A 76 25.39 3.46 -9.91
C ARG A 76 25.34 1.98 -10.17
N CYS A 77 25.50 1.60 -11.43
CA CYS A 77 25.49 0.21 -11.83
C CYS A 77 26.91 -0.29 -12.16
N GLY A 78 27.20 -1.58 -11.98
CA GLY A 78 28.50 -2.11 -12.35
C GLY A 78 28.56 -3.63 -12.42
N THR A 79 29.58 -4.12 -13.12
CA THR A 79 29.92 -5.55 -13.17
C THR A 79 30.98 -5.94 -12.14
N SER A 80 31.55 -4.95 -11.44
CA SER A 80 32.51 -5.13 -10.36
C SER A 80 32.36 -4.00 -9.33
N TYR A 81 32.87 -4.24 -8.11
CA TYR A 81 32.92 -3.30 -6.99
C TYR A 81 34.15 -3.60 -6.13
N GLY A 82 34.46 -2.74 -5.16
CA GLY A 82 35.46 -2.99 -4.11
C GLY A 82 36.91 -2.67 -4.48
N TYR A 83 37.14 -1.86 -5.51
CA TYR A 83 38.48 -1.42 -5.93
C TYR A 83 39.24 -0.69 -4.80
N HIS A 84 38.55 0.11 -3.97
CA HIS A 84 39.18 0.83 -2.85
C HIS A 84 39.02 0.11 -1.49
N GLY A 85 38.48 -1.11 -1.52
CA GLY A 85 38.26 -1.93 -0.34
C GLY A 85 37.00 -1.54 0.46
N LYS A 86 36.73 -2.37 1.47
CA LYS A 86 35.56 -2.25 2.34
C LYS A 86 35.69 -1.07 3.30
N ALA A 87 34.59 -0.38 3.56
CA ALA A 87 34.46 0.66 4.59
C ALA A 87 33.80 0.06 5.86
N ASP A 88 33.81 0.80 6.95
CA ASP A 88 32.99 0.42 8.11
C ASP A 88 31.50 0.55 7.75
N GLU A 89 30.68 -0.38 8.22
CA GLU A 89 29.24 -0.36 7.94
C GLU A 89 28.57 0.91 8.49
N SER A 90 29.11 1.50 9.56
CA SER A 90 28.63 2.78 10.09
C SER A 90 28.85 3.96 9.15
N GLU A 91 29.68 3.82 8.12
CA GLU A 91 29.91 4.87 7.11
C GLU A 91 28.89 4.80 5.96
N CYS A 92 28.05 3.77 5.92
CA CYS A 92 26.91 3.63 5.00
C CYS A 92 25.57 3.75 5.74
N ASP A 93 25.43 4.79 6.55
CA ASP A 93 24.29 5.02 7.45
C ASP A 93 23.25 6.01 6.88
N MET A 94 23.46 6.55 5.68
CA MET A 94 22.49 7.45 5.07
C MET A 94 21.29 6.64 4.59
N THR A 95 20.10 7.07 5.01
CA THR A 95 18.85 6.44 4.58
C THR A 95 18.43 6.92 3.20
N CYS A 96 17.70 6.09 2.47
CA CYS A 96 17.12 6.48 1.20
C CYS A 96 15.99 7.52 1.39
N PRO A 97 15.92 8.61 0.59
CA PRO A 97 14.84 9.59 0.64
C PRO A 97 13.44 9.00 0.41
N GLY A 98 13.34 7.98 -0.45
CA GLY A 98 12.08 7.29 -0.77
C GLY A 98 11.70 6.17 0.20
N ASP A 99 12.65 5.64 0.98
CA ASP A 99 12.38 4.70 2.09
C ASP A 99 13.44 4.85 3.19
N SER A 100 13.03 5.39 4.33
CA SER A 100 13.94 5.65 5.45
C SER A 100 14.41 4.39 6.18
N LYS A 101 13.91 3.20 5.82
CA LYS A 101 14.33 1.91 6.39
C LYS A 101 15.49 1.27 5.63
N GLU A 102 15.89 1.85 4.51
CA GLU A 102 16.91 1.32 3.62
C GLU A 102 18.21 2.12 3.69
N ASN A 103 19.34 1.43 3.55
CA ASN A 103 20.66 2.06 3.56
C ASN A 103 21.07 2.47 2.14
N CYS A 104 21.14 3.76 1.89
CA CYS A 104 21.57 4.35 0.63
C CYS A 104 23.01 4.92 0.69
N GLY A 105 23.89 4.20 1.39
CA GLY A 105 25.33 4.48 1.43
C GLY A 105 25.68 5.65 2.32
N GLY A 106 26.69 6.42 1.93
CA GLY A 106 27.18 7.58 2.66
C GLY A 106 28.00 8.49 1.77
N ASP A 107 28.59 9.53 2.36
CA ASP A 107 29.47 10.44 1.62
C ASP A 107 30.71 9.70 1.12
N TRP A 108 30.82 9.54 -0.22
CA TRP A 108 31.84 8.71 -0.87
C TRP A 108 31.86 7.26 -0.35
N ARG A 109 30.70 6.74 0.05
CA ARG A 109 30.51 5.36 0.48
C ARG A 109 29.37 4.75 -0.29
N ASN A 110 29.63 3.61 -0.91
CA ASN A 110 28.63 2.87 -1.65
C ASN A 110 28.05 1.80 -0.73
N ALA A 111 26.75 1.86 -0.45
CA ALA A 111 26.00 0.69 -0.05
C ALA A 111 25.86 -0.20 -1.29
N VAL A 112 26.63 -1.28 -1.36
CA VAL A 112 26.69 -2.15 -2.53
C VAL A 112 25.74 -3.32 -2.37
N TYR A 113 25.02 -3.62 -3.46
CA TYR A 113 24.06 -4.70 -3.55
C TYR A 113 24.38 -5.58 -4.75
N GLU A 114 24.15 -6.88 -4.58
CA GLU A 114 24.15 -7.83 -5.70
C GLU A 114 22.77 -7.83 -6.35
N THR A 115 22.75 -7.75 -7.67
CA THR A 115 21.52 -7.85 -8.46
C THR A 115 21.18 -9.35 -8.59
N PRO A 116 20.15 -9.89 -7.93
CA PRO A 116 19.82 -11.31 -8.09
C PRO A 116 19.27 -11.53 -9.49
N ARG A 117 19.79 -12.50 -10.24
CA ARG A 117 19.06 -12.99 -11.43
C ARG A 117 19.15 -14.49 -11.63
N ASP A 118 18.02 -15.13 -11.36
CA ASP A 118 17.45 -16.13 -12.26
C ASP A 118 17.25 -15.48 -13.65
N LEU A 119 18.25 -15.62 -14.52
CA LEU A 119 18.14 -15.24 -15.94
C LEU A 119 17.48 -16.37 -16.72
N LYS A 120 16.78 -16.01 -17.79
CA LYS A 120 16.43 -16.93 -18.87
C LYS A 120 16.87 -16.35 -20.20
N GLU A 121 17.35 -17.19 -21.07
CA GLU A 121 17.64 -16.89 -22.46
C GLU A 121 16.39 -17.06 -23.32
N GLU A 122 16.28 -16.26 -24.38
CA GLU A 122 15.31 -16.48 -25.45
C GLU A 122 16.04 -16.51 -26.78
N TYR A 123 15.96 -17.64 -27.50
CA TYR A 123 16.58 -17.77 -28.81
C TYR A 123 15.87 -16.88 -29.84
N ILE A 124 16.62 -15.97 -30.44
CA ILE A 124 16.11 -15.03 -31.44
C ILE A 124 16.19 -15.65 -32.84
N GLY A 125 17.29 -16.34 -33.14
CA GLY A 125 17.50 -16.96 -34.45
C GLY A 125 18.96 -17.00 -34.86
N CYS A 126 19.16 -17.53 -36.08
CA CYS A 126 20.47 -17.61 -36.71
C CYS A 126 20.83 -16.33 -37.49
N TYR A 127 21.97 -15.71 -37.17
CA TYR A 127 22.44 -14.46 -37.79
C TYR A 127 23.81 -14.62 -38.45
N LYS A 128 24.02 -13.89 -39.54
CA LYS A 128 25.30 -13.88 -40.26
C LYS A 128 26.34 -13.14 -39.43
N ASP A 129 27.54 -13.69 -39.32
CA ASP A 129 28.68 -13.04 -38.71
C ASP A 129 29.81 -12.89 -39.72
N GLN A 130 30.54 -11.78 -39.66
CA GLN A 130 31.72 -11.47 -40.48
C GLN A 130 32.63 -10.53 -39.70
N TYR A 131 33.73 -10.06 -40.27
CA TYR A 131 34.52 -8.97 -39.67
C TYR A 131 34.12 -7.63 -40.29
N PRO A 132 33.76 -6.59 -39.49
CA PRO A 132 33.63 -6.54 -38.02
C PRO A 132 32.49 -7.42 -37.46
N ARG A 133 32.62 -7.95 -36.23
CA ARG A 133 31.67 -8.94 -35.68
C ARG A 133 30.24 -8.41 -35.56
N ASP A 134 29.26 -9.27 -35.83
CA ASP A 134 27.83 -8.97 -35.73
C ASP A 134 27.38 -8.58 -34.32
N ILE A 135 28.00 -9.20 -33.30
CA ILE A 135 27.89 -8.80 -31.89
C ILE A 135 29.19 -8.08 -31.51
N PRO A 136 29.20 -6.73 -31.42
CA PRO A 136 30.43 -5.94 -31.47
C PRO A 136 31.18 -5.76 -30.14
N SER A 137 30.72 -6.33 -29.01
CA SER A 137 31.39 -6.13 -27.71
C SER A 137 32.54 -7.11 -27.44
N SER A 138 33.42 -6.75 -26.49
CA SER A 138 34.67 -7.44 -26.15
C SER A 138 34.52 -8.66 -25.23
N GLY A 139 33.31 -8.99 -24.78
CA GLY A 139 33.05 -10.18 -23.97
C GLY A 139 33.08 -11.46 -24.80
N LYS A 140 34.27 -12.00 -25.09
CA LYS A 140 34.47 -13.31 -25.73
C LYS A 140 34.77 -14.35 -24.66
N LEU A 141 34.07 -15.49 -24.72
CA LEU A 141 34.43 -16.72 -24.03
C LEU A 141 34.51 -17.85 -25.04
N GLU A 142 35.60 -18.62 -25.02
CA GLU A 142 35.77 -19.81 -25.83
C GLU A 142 35.98 -21.01 -24.91
N SER A 143 35.27 -22.12 -25.13
CA SER A 143 35.35 -23.27 -24.24
C SER A 143 34.94 -24.57 -24.91
N SER A 144 35.77 -25.60 -24.77
CA SER A 144 35.44 -27.00 -25.13
C SER A 144 34.32 -27.63 -24.30
N LYS A 145 33.79 -26.90 -23.29
CA LYS A 145 32.61 -27.26 -22.52
C LYS A 145 31.55 -26.16 -22.61
N MET A 146 31.39 -25.56 -23.79
CA MET A 146 30.40 -24.51 -24.03
C MET A 146 28.98 -25.08 -24.07
N TYR A 147 28.03 -24.36 -23.50
CA TYR A 147 26.61 -24.65 -23.58
C TYR A 147 25.84 -23.34 -23.31
N VAL A 148 24.55 -23.32 -23.65
CA VAL A 148 23.74 -22.08 -23.68
C VAL A 148 23.78 -21.32 -22.36
N GLN A 149 23.47 -22.00 -21.25
CA GLN A 149 23.47 -21.39 -19.92
C GLN A 149 24.87 -20.89 -19.50
N LYS A 150 25.96 -21.54 -19.92
CA LYS A 150 27.32 -21.05 -19.65
C LYS A 150 27.61 -19.72 -20.31
N CYS A 151 27.14 -19.55 -21.56
CA CYS A 151 27.29 -18.29 -22.27
C CYS A 151 26.36 -17.21 -21.69
N LEU A 152 25.13 -17.57 -21.33
CA LEU A 152 24.22 -16.69 -20.58
C LEU A 152 24.87 -16.18 -19.29
N ASP A 153 25.51 -17.07 -18.53
CA ASP A 153 26.18 -16.72 -17.28
C ASP A 153 27.41 -15.84 -17.51
N HIS A 154 28.16 -16.08 -18.58
CA HIS A 154 29.30 -15.23 -18.95
C HIS A 154 28.86 -13.83 -19.41
N CYS A 155 27.76 -13.76 -20.17
CA CYS A 155 27.25 -12.53 -20.75
C CYS A 155 26.28 -11.77 -19.84
N ARG A 156 26.27 -12.09 -18.54
CA ARG A 156 25.60 -11.28 -17.50
C ARG A 156 26.09 -9.82 -17.61
N GLY A 157 25.18 -8.90 -17.92
CA GLY A 157 25.55 -7.50 -18.20
C GLY A 157 25.16 -7.01 -19.60
N TYR A 158 24.95 -7.94 -20.53
CA TYR A 158 24.66 -7.64 -21.92
C TYR A 158 23.21 -7.94 -22.27
N ARG A 159 22.67 -7.25 -23.28
CA ARG A 159 21.31 -7.49 -23.77
C ARG A 159 21.21 -8.79 -24.56
N TYR A 160 22.28 -9.16 -25.24
CA TYR A 160 22.34 -10.33 -26.10
C TYR A 160 23.63 -11.11 -25.87
N PHE A 161 23.57 -12.39 -26.20
CA PHE A 161 24.75 -13.18 -26.47
C PHE A 161 24.59 -13.99 -27.74
N GLY A 162 25.71 -14.28 -28.39
CA GLY A 162 25.79 -15.13 -29.56
C GLY A 162 26.66 -16.32 -29.26
N LEU A 163 26.16 -17.50 -29.63
CA LEU A 163 26.95 -18.73 -29.68
C LEU A 163 27.37 -18.99 -31.12
N GLN A 164 28.63 -19.34 -31.34
CA GLN A 164 29.19 -19.60 -32.66
C GLN A 164 30.10 -20.83 -32.65
N ASP A 165 30.03 -21.61 -33.72
CA ASP A 165 30.93 -22.73 -34.01
C ASP A 165 31.05 -23.77 -32.87
N GLY A 166 30.00 -23.94 -32.05
CA GLY A 166 29.97 -24.94 -30.98
C GLY A 166 30.71 -24.57 -29.70
N GLU A 167 31.72 -23.68 -29.76
CA GLU A 167 32.62 -23.37 -28.65
C GLU A 167 32.73 -21.88 -28.29
N GLU A 168 32.38 -20.98 -29.20
CA GLU A 168 32.48 -19.53 -28.98
C GLU A 168 31.20 -18.94 -28.39
N CYS A 169 31.38 -18.02 -27.46
CA CYS A 169 30.37 -17.18 -26.84
C CYS A 169 30.79 -15.72 -26.97
N ARG A 170 29.86 -14.85 -27.37
CA ARG A 170 30.08 -13.41 -27.49
C ARG A 170 28.95 -12.64 -26.87
N CYS A 171 29.28 -11.63 -26.08
CA CYS A 171 28.29 -10.77 -25.44
C CYS A 171 28.15 -9.46 -26.20
N GLY A 172 26.98 -8.84 -26.19
CA GLY A 172 26.82 -7.51 -26.75
C GLY A 172 25.43 -6.91 -26.55
N ASN A 173 25.32 -5.62 -26.83
CA ASN A 173 24.07 -4.87 -26.66
C ASN A 173 23.34 -4.61 -27.99
N SER A 174 23.89 -5.11 -29.09
CA SER A 174 23.33 -5.06 -30.44
C SER A 174 23.75 -6.32 -31.20
N TYR A 175 22.95 -6.68 -32.22
CA TYR A 175 23.19 -7.79 -33.14
C TYR A 175 22.48 -7.50 -34.48
N GLY A 176 22.74 -8.31 -35.50
CA GLY A 176 22.00 -8.29 -36.76
C GLY A 176 22.48 -7.25 -37.78
N TYR A 177 23.71 -6.77 -37.65
CA TYR A 177 24.37 -5.88 -38.60
C TYR A 177 24.42 -6.47 -40.02
N TYR A 178 24.67 -7.78 -40.14
CA TYR A 178 24.66 -8.48 -41.44
C TYR A 178 23.32 -9.15 -41.77
N GLY A 179 22.32 -8.95 -40.91
CA GLY A 179 21.00 -9.54 -41.03
C GLY A 179 20.94 -11.03 -40.70
N LYS A 180 19.71 -11.56 -40.77
CA LYS A 180 19.41 -12.97 -40.50
C LYS A 180 20.07 -13.88 -41.54
N ALA A 181 20.48 -15.08 -41.11
CA ALA A 181 20.90 -16.14 -42.02
C ALA A 181 19.77 -16.52 -42.99
N SER A 182 20.12 -17.10 -44.14
CA SER A 182 19.13 -17.50 -45.14
C SER A 182 18.30 -18.69 -44.67
N SER A 183 18.86 -19.52 -43.77
CA SER A 183 18.19 -20.64 -43.11
C SER A 183 18.65 -20.80 -41.66
N GLU A 184 17.74 -21.26 -40.78
CA GLU A 184 18.09 -21.67 -39.41
C GLU A 184 19.06 -22.87 -39.40
N SER A 185 19.06 -23.68 -40.45
CA SER A 185 19.99 -24.80 -40.60
C SER A 185 21.45 -24.36 -40.78
N GLU A 186 21.73 -23.07 -40.95
CA GLU A 186 23.11 -22.56 -40.94
C GLU A 186 23.67 -22.41 -39.52
N CYS A 187 22.82 -22.51 -38.49
CA CYS A 187 23.20 -22.63 -37.09
C CYS A 187 22.89 -24.06 -36.61
N ASP A 188 23.65 -25.04 -37.08
CA ASP A 188 23.44 -26.46 -36.81
C ASP A 188 24.56 -27.10 -35.97
N HIS A 189 25.58 -26.33 -35.57
CA HIS A 189 26.67 -26.83 -34.74
C HIS A 189 26.16 -27.07 -33.31
N SER A 190 26.37 -28.28 -32.83
CA SER A 190 26.06 -28.64 -31.45
C SER A 190 27.02 -27.98 -30.47
N CYS A 191 26.55 -27.63 -29.28
CA CYS A 191 27.41 -27.08 -28.23
C CYS A 191 28.41 -28.14 -27.72
N ALA A 192 29.69 -27.80 -27.64
CA ALA A 192 30.75 -28.75 -27.25
C ALA A 192 30.55 -29.35 -25.84
N GLY A 193 29.95 -28.60 -24.91
CA GLY A 193 29.61 -29.05 -23.57
C GLY A 193 28.21 -29.65 -23.41
N ASN A 194 27.36 -29.61 -24.46
CA ASN A 194 26.03 -30.21 -24.46
C ASN A 194 25.53 -30.44 -25.89
N SER A 195 25.67 -31.67 -26.40
CA SER A 195 25.31 -32.02 -27.79
C SER A 195 23.81 -31.95 -28.09
N SER A 196 22.96 -31.77 -27.08
CA SER A 196 21.52 -31.56 -27.27
C SER A 196 21.14 -30.09 -27.48
N GLN A 197 22.10 -29.17 -27.41
CA GLN A 197 21.91 -27.73 -27.63
C GLN A 197 22.65 -27.27 -28.89
N ILE A 198 22.13 -26.23 -29.51
CA ILE A 198 22.69 -25.62 -30.72
C ILE A 198 23.47 -24.36 -30.33
N CYS A 199 24.72 -24.27 -30.79
CA CYS A 199 25.67 -23.19 -30.51
C CYS A 199 26.15 -22.52 -31.80
N GLY A 200 25.20 -22.08 -32.63
CA GLY A 200 25.49 -21.36 -33.87
C GLY A 200 26.01 -22.28 -34.97
N GLY A 201 26.85 -21.72 -35.85
CA GLY A 201 27.49 -22.44 -36.96
C GLY A 201 28.70 -21.68 -37.48
N ASN A 202 29.30 -22.15 -38.57
CA ASN A 202 30.48 -21.51 -39.15
C ASN A 202 30.17 -20.07 -39.61
N TRP A 203 30.75 -19.07 -38.94
CA TRP A 203 30.42 -17.64 -39.13
C TRP A 203 28.92 -17.34 -39.01
N ARG A 204 28.25 -18.07 -38.12
CA ARG A 204 26.83 -17.90 -37.81
C ARG A 204 26.62 -17.86 -36.30
N ASN A 205 25.99 -16.78 -35.84
CA ASN A 205 25.65 -16.62 -34.43
C ASN A 205 24.24 -17.17 -34.21
N GLY A 206 24.12 -18.17 -33.34
CA GLY A 206 22.85 -18.42 -32.66
C GLY A 206 22.67 -17.33 -31.62
N VAL A 207 21.81 -16.35 -31.90
CA VAL A 207 21.64 -15.16 -31.05
C VAL A 207 20.53 -15.39 -30.05
N TYR A 208 20.81 -15.05 -28.80
CA TYR A 208 19.89 -15.14 -27.68
C TYR A 208 19.73 -13.77 -27.02
N GLU A 209 18.49 -13.42 -26.66
CA GLU A 209 18.19 -12.29 -25.78
C GLU A 209 18.29 -12.75 -24.32
N ILE A 210 18.96 -11.96 -23.49
CA ILE A 210 19.04 -12.19 -22.05
C ILE A 210 17.81 -11.55 -21.41
N LYS A 211 16.92 -12.37 -20.83
CA LYS A 211 15.70 -11.93 -20.14
C LYS A 211 15.73 -12.28 -18.65
N PRO A 212 15.02 -11.53 -17.79
CA PRO A 212 14.74 -11.99 -16.43
C PRO A 212 13.77 -13.19 -16.46
N LYS A 213 14.03 -14.26 -15.71
CA LYS A 213 13.13 -15.44 -15.60
C LYS A 213 11.76 -15.06 -15.04
N TYR A 214 11.74 -14.06 -14.15
CA TYR A 214 10.54 -13.52 -13.50
C TYR A 214 10.13 -12.13 -13.97
N ALA A 215 10.43 -11.77 -15.24
CA ALA A 215 9.92 -10.53 -15.85
C ALA A 215 8.38 -10.39 -15.79
N ASN A 216 7.65 -11.46 -15.44
CA ASN A 216 6.20 -11.46 -15.27
C ASN A 216 5.71 -11.37 -13.82
N ALA A 217 6.59 -11.31 -12.81
CA ALA A 217 6.17 -11.36 -11.40
C ALA A 217 6.20 -10.01 -10.68
N VAL A 218 6.73 -8.95 -11.28
CA VAL A 218 6.91 -7.68 -10.57
C VAL A 218 6.71 -6.46 -11.50
N PHE A 219 5.66 -5.70 -11.19
CA PHE A 219 5.33 -4.31 -11.59
C PHE A 219 4.94 -3.96 -13.04
N ILE A 220 3.93 -4.64 -13.59
CA ILE A 220 2.94 -3.97 -14.44
C ILE A 220 1.59 -4.17 -13.76
N LYS A 221 1.06 -3.15 -13.07
CA LYS A 221 -0.26 -3.24 -12.42
C LYS A 221 -1.35 -3.37 -13.51
N ALA A 222 -1.62 -4.59 -13.93
CA ALA A 222 -2.98 -4.96 -14.30
C ALA A 222 -3.80 -4.88 -13.01
N THR A 223 -4.67 -3.88 -12.93
CA THR A 223 -5.65 -3.77 -11.84
C THR A 223 -6.87 -4.63 -12.17
N ALA A 224 -7.87 -4.71 -11.29
CA ALA A 224 -9.17 -5.28 -11.65
C ALA A 224 -9.86 -4.53 -12.83
N TYR A 225 -9.37 -3.34 -13.18
CA TYR A 225 -9.94 -2.42 -14.17
C TYR A 225 -9.21 -2.43 -15.51
N THR A 226 -7.99 -3.00 -15.58
CA THR A 226 -7.12 -2.94 -16.77
C THR A 226 -6.46 -4.28 -17.08
N GLU A 227 -6.31 -4.60 -18.37
CA GLU A 227 -5.47 -5.70 -18.84
C GLU A 227 -4.28 -5.15 -19.62
N TYR A 228 -3.06 -5.50 -19.19
CA TYR A 228 -1.86 -5.14 -19.92
C TYR A 228 -1.77 -5.88 -21.27
N LYS A 229 -1.50 -5.14 -22.36
CA LYS A 229 -1.43 -5.71 -23.72
C LYS A 229 0.01 -5.87 -24.22
N GLY A 230 0.94 -5.06 -23.73
CA GLY A 230 2.34 -5.11 -24.14
C GLY A 230 2.95 -3.74 -24.43
N CYS A 231 4.22 -3.75 -24.81
CA CYS A 231 4.90 -2.61 -25.41
C CYS A 231 4.71 -2.55 -26.93
N TYR A 232 4.30 -1.40 -27.46
CA TYR A 232 3.99 -1.20 -28.89
C TYR A 232 4.82 -0.06 -29.48
N LYS A 233 5.21 -0.22 -30.74
CA LYS A 233 5.93 0.83 -31.47
C LYS A 233 4.98 1.98 -31.78
N ASP A 234 5.45 3.20 -31.60
CA ASP A 234 4.70 4.41 -31.98
C ASP A 234 5.48 5.20 -33.03
N GLN A 235 4.78 5.80 -33.99
CA GLN A 235 5.33 6.65 -35.05
C GLN A 235 4.28 7.69 -35.45
N TYR A 236 4.51 8.49 -36.51
CA TYR A 236 3.46 9.33 -37.09
C TYR A 236 2.91 8.66 -38.35
N PRO A 237 1.58 8.46 -38.49
CA PRO A 237 0.50 8.74 -37.52
C PRO A 237 0.58 7.91 -36.23
N ARG A 238 0.02 8.37 -35.09
CA ARG A 238 0.21 7.70 -33.78
C ARG A 238 -0.40 6.29 -33.73
N ASP A 239 0.25 5.38 -33.01
CA ASP A 239 -0.20 3.99 -32.81
C ASP A 239 -1.57 3.92 -32.12
N ILE A 240 -1.78 4.81 -31.15
CA ILE A 240 -3.08 5.10 -30.54
C ILE A 240 -3.59 6.40 -31.19
N PRO A 241 -4.51 6.33 -32.18
CA PRO A 241 -4.73 7.39 -33.16
C PRO A 241 -5.69 8.51 -32.71
N SER A 242 -6.21 8.50 -31.48
CA SER A 242 -7.07 9.59 -31.01
C SER A 242 -6.24 10.77 -30.49
N ASP A 243 -6.80 11.97 -30.66
CA ASP A 243 -6.20 13.23 -30.20
C ASP A 243 -6.35 13.46 -28.68
N ASP A 244 -7.12 12.62 -27.98
CA ASP A 244 -7.32 12.74 -26.53
C ASP A 244 -6.09 12.19 -25.78
N LYS A 245 -5.43 13.10 -25.05
CA LYS A 245 -4.11 12.87 -24.44
C LYS A 245 -3.94 13.69 -23.17
N LEU A 246 -3.09 13.18 -22.28
CA LEU A 246 -2.64 13.84 -21.06
C LEU A 246 -1.12 13.77 -20.99
N GLU A 247 -0.47 14.90 -20.73
CA GLU A 247 0.99 14.98 -20.54
C GLU A 247 1.26 15.53 -19.14
N ASP A 248 1.95 14.75 -18.29
CA ASP A 248 2.33 15.16 -16.93
C ASP A 248 3.75 14.69 -16.62
N THR A 249 4.73 15.59 -16.72
CA THR A 249 6.15 15.27 -16.56
C THR A 249 6.57 14.98 -15.13
N SER A 250 5.72 15.23 -14.14
CA SER A 250 6.06 15.13 -12.72
C SER A 250 5.25 14.09 -11.95
N GLY A 251 4.04 13.77 -12.42
CA GLY A 251 3.10 12.94 -11.68
C GLY A 251 2.35 11.91 -12.50
N MET A 252 2.76 11.62 -13.74
CA MET A 252 2.14 10.57 -14.54
C MET A 252 2.32 9.19 -13.91
N ASP A 253 1.25 8.41 -13.85
CA ASP A 253 1.21 7.00 -13.44
C ASP A 253 0.12 6.24 -14.24
N ILE A 254 0.06 4.91 -14.10
CA ILE A 254 -0.89 4.08 -14.86
C ILE A 254 -2.35 4.43 -14.51
N GLN A 255 -2.63 4.72 -13.25
CA GLN A 255 -3.98 4.99 -12.75
C GLN A 255 -4.51 6.34 -13.23
N LYS A 256 -3.66 7.37 -13.24
CA LYS A 256 -3.94 8.70 -13.78
C LYS A 256 -4.28 8.62 -15.27
N CYS A 257 -3.50 7.86 -16.05
CA CYS A 257 -3.80 7.67 -17.47
C CYS A 257 -5.08 6.85 -17.71
N LEU A 258 -5.30 5.77 -16.96
CA LEU A 258 -6.56 5.00 -16.98
C LEU A 258 -7.77 5.89 -16.75
N TYR A 259 -7.71 6.77 -15.76
CA TYR A 259 -8.83 7.61 -15.39
C TYR A 259 -9.13 8.70 -16.43
N HIS A 260 -8.07 9.32 -16.99
CA HIS A 260 -8.21 10.21 -18.13
C HIS A 260 -8.87 9.49 -19.32
N CYS A 261 -8.44 8.27 -19.62
CA CYS A 261 -8.94 7.49 -20.76
C CYS A 261 -10.19 6.66 -20.48
N LYS A 262 -10.95 6.91 -19.40
CA LYS A 262 -12.14 6.14 -19.00
C LYS A 262 -13.26 6.04 -20.05
N GLY A 263 -13.23 6.91 -21.06
CA GLY A 263 -14.16 6.91 -22.21
C GLY A 263 -13.73 6.02 -23.39
N PHE A 264 -12.53 5.45 -23.35
CA PHE A 264 -11.92 4.71 -24.44
C PHE A 264 -11.73 3.22 -24.11
N ARG A 265 -11.52 2.40 -25.13
CA ARG A 265 -11.26 0.97 -24.95
C ARG A 265 -9.82 0.70 -24.49
N TYR A 266 -8.89 1.55 -24.92
CA TYR A 266 -7.47 1.42 -24.64
C TYR A 266 -6.88 2.74 -24.21
N PHE A 267 -5.77 2.64 -23.49
CA PHE A 267 -4.85 3.75 -23.30
C PHE A 267 -3.42 3.26 -23.41
N GLY A 268 -2.51 4.18 -23.70
CA GLY A 268 -1.10 3.90 -23.64
C GLY A 268 -0.30 5.08 -23.14
N ILE A 269 0.83 4.79 -22.50
CA ILE A 269 1.73 5.80 -21.96
C ILE A 269 3.06 5.71 -22.70
N GLN A 270 3.60 6.85 -23.07
CA GLN A 270 4.86 6.99 -23.78
C GLN A 270 5.82 7.87 -22.99
N LYS A 271 7.11 7.55 -23.07
CA LYS A 271 8.20 8.40 -22.58
C LYS A 271 8.11 8.76 -21.08
N GLY A 272 7.48 7.92 -20.26
CA GLY A 272 7.27 8.15 -18.84
C GLY A 272 6.06 9.04 -18.51
N TYR A 273 5.70 9.99 -19.38
CA TYR A 273 4.75 11.07 -19.02
C TYR A 273 3.58 11.31 -19.98
N ALA A 274 3.61 10.74 -21.18
CA ALA A 274 2.66 11.07 -22.24
C ALA A 274 1.59 9.99 -22.40
N CYS A 275 0.45 10.18 -21.75
CA CYS A 275 -0.73 9.35 -21.85
C CYS A 275 -1.55 9.66 -23.11
N ARG A 276 -2.05 8.62 -23.78
CA ARG A 276 -2.94 8.70 -24.95
C ARG A 276 -4.08 7.72 -24.83
N CYS A 277 -5.26 8.16 -25.22
CA CYS A 277 -6.47 7.34 -25.22
C CYS A 277 -6.82 6.89 -26.64
N GLY A 278 -7.50 5.75 -26.79
CA GLY A 278 -7.98 5.33 -28.11
C GLY A 278 -8.82 4.07 -28.12
N ASN A 279 -9.52 3.84 -29.23
CA ASN A 279 -10.35 2.64 -29.42
C ASN A 279 -9.68 1.56 -30.29
N SER A 280 -8.45 1.84 -30.72
CA SER A 280 -7.57 0.95 -31.48
C SER A 280 -6.12 1.24 -31.13
N TYR A 281 -5.25 0.25 -31.32
CA TYR A 281 -3.80 0.33 -31.12
C TYR A 281 -3.11 -0.77 -31.95
N GLY A 282 -1.78 -0.74 -32.03
CA GLY A 282 -0.99 -1.82 -32.62
C GLY A 282 -0.75 -1.72 -34.13
N THR A 283 -0.92 -0.53 -34.72
CA THR A 283 -0.67 -0.24 -36.14
C THR A 283 0.77 -0.60 -36.55
N TYR A 284 1.74 -0.37 -35.66
CA TYR A 284 3.16 -0.62 -35.93
C TYR A 284 3.70 -1.90 -35.30
N GLY A 285 2.81 -2.70 -34.71
CA GLY A 285 3.14 -3.97 -34.09
C GLY A 285 3.70 -3.87 -32.67
N LYS A 286 3.59 -5.00 -31.98
CA LYS A 286 4.16 -5.23 -30.64
C LYS A 286 5.68 -5.31 -30.74
N THR A 287 6.38 -4.86 -29.69
CA THR A 287 7.83 -4.97 -29.56
C THR A 287 8.20 -5.59 -28.21
N SER A 288 9.48 -5.75 -27.92
CA SER A 288 9.91 -6.28 -26.63
C SER A 288 9.54 -5.32 -25.49
N ASP A 289 8.99 -5.83 -24.40
CA ASP A 289 8.61 -5.01 -23.23
C ASP A 289 9.83 -4.28 -22.62
N SER A 290 11.04 -4.78 -22.86
CA SER A 290 12.29 -4.10 -22.50
C SER A 290 12.54 -2.76 -23.21
N GLU A 291 11.79 -2.45 -24.28
CA GLU A 291 11.86 -1.14 -24.95
C GLU A 291 10.88 -0.12 -24.34
N CYS A 292 9.95 -0.58 -23.50
CA CYS A 292 9.18 0.27 -22.61
C CYS A 292 9.86 0.25 -21.24
N ASP A 293 11.01 0.90 -21.13
CA ASP A 293 11.89 0.84 -19.96
C ASP A 293 11.84 2.08 -19.07
N MET A 294 11.00 3.06 -19.40
CA MET A 294 10.87 4.30 -18.65
C MET A 294 9.87 4.14 -17.50
N SER A 295 10.32 4.46 -16.29
CA SER A 295 9.46 4.53 -15.12
C SER A 295 8.47 5.69 -15.19
N CYS A 296 7.34 5.52 -14.54
CA CYS A 296 6.37 6.59 -14.31
C CYS A 296 6.93 7.60 -13.27
N PRO A 297 6.85 8.92 -13.52
CA PRO A 297 7.30 9.94 -12.55
C PRO A 297 6.41 10.02 -11.30
N GLY A 298 5.12 9.69 -11.42
CA GLY A 298 4.17 9.66 -10.30
C GLY A 298 4.21 8.38 -9.45
N GLU A 299 4.72 7.28 -10.01
CA GLU A 299 4.89 5.99 -9.32
C GLU A 299 6.11 5.26 -9.88
N GLY A 300 7.25 5.41 -9.22
CA GLY A 300 8.55 4.96 -9.72
C GLY A 300 8.66 3.45 -9.95
N SER A 301 7.79 2.66 -9.34
CA SER A 301 7.70 1.21 -9.54
C SER A 301 6.96 0.82 -10.83
N GLU A 302 6.19 1.73 -11.43
CA GLU A 302 5.41 1.48 -12.64
C GLU A 302 6.19 1.84 -13.92
N ILE A 303 5.86 1.16 -15.02
CA ILE A 303 6.44 1.40 -16.35
C ILE A 303 5.47 2.22 -17.19
N CYS A 304 5.95 3.35 -17.70
CA CYS A 304 5.20 4.35 -18.48
C CYS A 304 5.76 4.51 -19.90
N GLY A 305 6.07 3.39 -20.56
CA GLY A 305 6.47 3.35 -21.96
C GLY A 305 7.96 3.57 -22.17
N GLY A 306 8.32 4.10 -23.32
CA GLY A 306 9.71 4.41 -23.71
C GLY A 306 9.75 5.41 -24.86
N ASP A 307 10.95 5.70 -25.38
CA ASP A 307 11.10 6.62 -26.51
C ASP A 307 10.42 6.03 -27.77
N TRP A 308 9.33 6.66 -28.20
CA TRP A 308 8.45 6.15 -29.27
C TRP A 308 7.94 4.73 -29.00
N ARG A 309 7.70 4.41 -27.73
CA ARG A 309 7.15 3.13 -27.26
C ARG A 309 6.00 3.35 -26.31
N ASN A 310 4.87 2.73 -26.61
CA ASN A 310 3.67 2.81 -25.81
C ASN A 310 3.56 1.55 -24.96
N VAL A 311 3.50 1.72 -23.64
CA VAL A 311 2.97 0.66 -22.77
C VAL A 311 1.45 0.72 -22.91
N VAL A 312 0.80 -0.35 -23.39
CA VAL A 312 -0.64 -0.33 -23.75
C VAL A 312 -1.48 -1.20 -22.82
N TYR A 313 -2.64 -0.67 -22.43
CA TYR A 313 -3.63 -1.35 -21.60
C TYR A 313 -5.01 -1.35 -22.26
N GLU A 314 -5.76 -2.43 -22.07
CA GLU A 314 -7.20 -2.51 -22.34
C GLU A 314 -7.98 -2.22 -21.06
N ILE A 315 -9.00 -1.37 -21.14
CA ILE A 315 -9.87 -1.05 -20.01
C ILE A 315 -10.97 -2.12 -19.93
N LYS A 316 -10.92 -2.96 -18.88
CA LYS A 316 -11.85 -4.08 -18.65
C LYS A 316 -13.11 -3.68 -17.90
N SER A 317 -12.98 -2.77 -16.93
CA SER A 317 -14.10 -2.24 -16.16
C SER A 317 -13.77 -0.83 -15.64
N ARG A 318 -14.79 0.02 -15.45
CA ARG A 318 -14.59 1.40 -14.98
C ARG A 318 -14.37 1.42 -13.46
N PRO A 319 -13.45 2.22 -12.91
CA PRO A 319 -13.34 2.42 -11.46
C PRO A 319 -14.68 2.91 -10.92
N SER A 320 -15.26 2.15 -9.98
CA SER A 320 -16.56 2.43 -9.37
C SER A 320 -16.33 2.86 -7.93
N THR A 321 -16.55 4.14 -7.63
CA THR A 321 -16.71 4.63 -6.24
C THR A 321 -18.13 4.36 -5.75
N THR A 322 -18.36 4.36 -4.43
CA THR A 322 -19.71 4.27 -3.82
C THR A 322 -20.64 5.37 -4.35
N VAL A 323 -20.10 6.56 -4.64
CA VAL A 323 -20.84 7.65 -5.31
C VAL A 323 -21.30 7.24 -6.70
N SER A 324 -20.48 6.54 -7.50
CA SER A 324 -20.87 6.12 -8.86
C SER A 324 -22.00 5.08 -8.90
N GLN A 325 -22.16 4.31 -7.82
CA GLN A 325 -23.27 3.35 -7.67
C GLN A 325 -24.59 4.07 -7.37
N ASN A 326 -24.55 5.11 -6.54
CA ASN A 326 -25.74 5.83 -6.05
C ASN A 326 -26.04 7.14 -6.79
N THR A 327 -25.21 7.53 -7.76
CA THR A 327 -25.39 8.72 -8.58
C THR A 327 -25.27 8.43 -10.07
N GLU A 328 -25.95 9.25 -10.85
CA GLU A 328 -25.90 9.32 -12.29
C GLU A 328 -25.12 10.57 -12.69
N TYR A 329 -23.97 10.37 -13.33
CA TYR A 329 -23.18 11.46 -13.89
C TYR A 329 -23.93 12.14 -15.05
N LYS A 330 -24.10 13.46 -14.98
CA LYS A 330 -24.84 14.23 -15.99
C LYS A 330 -23.92 14.91 -17.02
N GLY A 331 -22.69 15.22 -16.63
CA GLY A 331 -21.71 15.88 -17.51
C GLY A 331 -21.11 17.14 -16.92
N CYS A 332 -20.29 17.79 -17.72
CA CYS A 332 -19.77 19.14 -17.46
C CYS A 332 -20.74 20.23 -17.94
N TYR A 333 -21.08 21.19 -17.08
CA TYR A 333 -22.02 22.29 -17.35
C TYR A 333 -21.38 23.65 -17.13
N LYS A 334 -21.75 24.62 -17.97
CA LYS A 334 -21.28 26.00 -17.84
C LYS A 334 -21.92 26.65 -16.63
N ASP A 335 -21.13 27.39 -15.86
CA ASP A 335 -21.64 28.20 -14.74
C ASP A 335 -21.41 29.69 -15.02
N LYS A 336 -22.33 30.54 -14.58
CA LYS A 336 -22.26 32.01 -14.68
C LYS A 336 -22.95 32.64 -13.47
N TYR A 337 -23.12 33.95 -13.45
CA TYR A 337 -24.04 34.59 -12.51
C TYR A 337 -25.33 34.97 -13.24
N PRO A 338 -26.53 34.62 -12.74
CA PRO A 338 -26.81 33.71 -11.60
C PRO A 338 -26.25 32.29 -11.76
N ARG A 339 -26.06 31.53 -10.67
CA ARG A 339 -25.39 30.21 -10.72
C ARG A 339 -26.24 29.15 -11.45
N ASP A 340 -25.57 28.24 -12.17
CA ASP A 340 -26.21 27.12 -12.88
C ASP A 340 -26.94 26.16 -11.95
N ILE A 341 -26.35 25.88 -10.78
CA ILE A 341 -27.01 25.25 -9.64
C ILE A 341 -27.37 26.38 -8.67
N PRO A 342 -28.65 26.83 -8.62
CA PRO A 342 -29.00 28.13 -8.04
C PRO A 342 -29.22 28.14 -6.52
N SER A 343 -29.09 27.01 -5.82
CA SER A 343 -29.20 27.00 -4.36
C SER A 343 -28.07 27.81 -3.72
N SER A 344 -28.35 28.42 -2.57
CA SER A 344 -27.32 29.02 -1.73
C SER A 344 -26.53 27.99 -0.90
N ASP A 345 -26.99 26.74 -0.84
CA ASP A 345 -26.34 25.66 -0.08
C ASP A 345 -25.10 25.14 -0.81
N LYS A 346 -23.96 25.24 -0.14
CA LYS A 346 -22.64 25.03 -0.72
C LYS A 346 -21.60 24.64 0.32
N LEU A 347 -20.59 23.91 -0.14
CA LEU A 347 -19.38 23.58 0.59
C LEU A 347 -18.16 23.99 -0.24
N GLU A 348 -17.22 24.73 0.34
CA GLU A 348 -15.99 25.16 -0.31
C GLU A 348 -14.78 24.68 0.51
N ASP A 349 -13.97 23.78 -0.05
CA ASP A 349 -12.74 23.26 0.58
C ASP A 349 -11.63 23.09 -0.48
N SER A 350 -10.62 23.97 -0.43
CA SER A 350 -9.53 23.98 -1.41
C SER A 350 -8.46 22.91 -1.20
N ARG A 351 -8.52 22.16 -0.10
CA ARG A 351 -7.50 21.16 0.27
C ARG A 351 -8.00 19.74 0.23
N ASN A 352 -9.29 19.52 0.48
CA ASN A 352 -9.82 18.18 0.70
C ASN A 352 -11.07 17.86 -0.12
N MET A 353 -11.61 18.77 -0.92
CA MET A 353 -12.81 18.48 -1.71
C MET A 353 -12.65 17.20 -2.54
N ASP A 354 -13.61 16.30 -2.41
CA ASP A 354 -13.76 15.08 -3.19
C ASP A 354 -15.25 14.87 -3.55
N LEU A 355 -15.54 13.91 -4.42
CA LEU A 355 -16.88 13.61 -4.91
C LEU A 355 -17.79 13.10 -3.79
N GLN A 356 -17.26 12.30 -2.86
CA GLN A 356 -17.99 11.75 -1.73
C GLN A 356 -18.38 12.84 -0.72
N MET A 357 -17.51 13.82 -0.48
CA MET A 357 -17.75 14.99 0.36
C MET A 357 -18.88 15.84 -0.20
N CYS A 358 -18.86 16.12 -1.50
CA CYS A 358 -19.94 16.89 -2.11
C CYS A 358 -21.25 16.10 -2.15
N TYR A 359 -21.19 14.79 -2.42
CA TYR A 359 -22.33 13.89 -2.33
C TYR A 359 -22.93 13.89 -0.91
N ASP A 360 -22.13 13.74 0.14
CA ASP A 360 -22.64 13.69 1.51
C ASP A 360 -23.23 15.03 1.97
N HIS A 361 -22.58 16.14 1.62
CA HIS A 361 -23.06 17.48 1.94
C HIS A 361 -24.40 17.78 1.28
N CYS A 362 -24.57 17.41 0.02
CA CYS A 362 -25.78 17.69 -0.75
C CYS A 362 -26.89 16.65 -0.58
N LYS A 363 -26.82 15.80 0.45
CA LYS A 363 -27.90 14.86 0.80
C LYS A 363 -29.19 15.64 1.09
N GLY A 364 -30.25 15.35 0.32
CA GLY A 364 -31.54 16.06 0.39
C GLY A 364 -31.85 16.92 -0.84
N TYR A 365 -30.89 17.10 -1.75
CA TYR A 365 -31.08 17.75 -3.05
C TYR A 365 -31.15 16.72 -4.19
N GLN A 366 -31.79 17.07 -5.31
CA GLN A 366 -31.82 16.20 -6.49
C GLN A 366 -30.48 16.12 -7.23
N TYR A 367 -29.70 17.19 -7.15
CA TYR A 367 -28.42 17.34 -7.86
C TYR A 367 -27.37 17.91 -6.93
N PHE A 368 -26.13 17.59 -7.26
CA PHE A 368 -24.97 18.28 -6.74
C PHE A 368 -23.95 18.45 -7.87
N GLY A 369 -23.10 19.45 -7.73
CA GLY A 369 -21.98 19.63 -8.64
C GLY A 369 -20.79 20.28 -7.96
N ILE A 370 -19.62 20.03 -8.51
CA ILE A 370 -18.35 20.58 -8.01
C ILE A 370 -17.75 21.48 -9.07
N GLN A 371 -17.16 22.59 -8.63
CA GLN A 371 -16.53 23.59 -9.47
C GLN A 371 -15.10 23.86 -9.02
N SER A 372 -14.21 24.09 -10.00
CA SER A 372 -12.84 24.54 -9.79
C SER A 372 -12.00 23.70 -8.82
N GLY A 373 -12.33 22.42 -8.62
CA GLY A 373 -11.62 21.55 -7.69
C GLY A 373 -12.12 21.62 -6.26
N PHE A 374 -12.82 22.68 -5.85
CA PHE A 374 -13.05 22.96 -4.42
C PHE A 374 -14.46 23.38 -4.04
N ALA A 375 -15.30 23.79 -4.99
CA ALA A 375 -16.59 24.41 -4.71
C ALA A 375 -17.74 23.46 -5.03
N CYS A 376 -18.21 22.75 -4.02
CA CYS A 376 -19.44 21.98 -4.06
C CYS A 376 -20.68 22.89 -4.02
N ARG A 377 -21.70 22.53 -4.77
CA ARG A 377 -22.97 23.23 -4.92
C ARG A 377 -24.11 22.20 -4.93
N CYS A 378 -25.14 22.43 -4.11
CA CYS A 378 -26.31 21.56 -4.04
C CYS A 378 -27.50 22.19 -4.76
N GLY A 379 -28.45 21.44 -5.32
CA GLY A 379 -29.64 22.06 -5.89
C GLY A 379 -30.66 21.10 -6.48
N ASN A 380 -31.83 21.66 -6.80
CA ASN A 380 -32.95 20.91 -7.41
C ASN A 380 -33.15 21.22 -8.90
N SER A 381 -32.27 22.03 -9.47
CA SER A 381 -32.21 22.35 -10.90
C SER A 381 -30.76 22.63 -11.30
N TYR A 382 -30.45 22.41 -12.57
CA TYR A 382 -29.15 22.69 -13.19
C TYR A 382 -29.31 22.85 -14.71
N GLY A 383 -28.26 23.30 -15.40
CA GLY A 383 -28.18 23.30 -16.86
C GLY A 383 -28.75 24.53 -17.57
N THR A 384 -28.97 25.64 -16.86
CA THR A 384 -29.42 26.92 -17.43
C THR A 384 -28.49 27.43 -18.53
N TYR A 385 -27.18 27.19 -18.42
CA TYR A 385 -26.19 27.68 -19.39
C TYR A 385 -25.70 26.60 -20.38
N GLY A 386 -26.27 25.40 -20.31
CA GLY A 386 -25.99 24.29 -21.21
C GLY A 386 -24.75 23.47 -20.85
N LYS A 387 -24.72 22.27 -21.43
CA LYS A 387 -23.62 21.31 -21.30
C LYS A 387 -22.40 21.76 -22.13
N THR A 388 -21.20 21.38 -21.70
CA THR A 388 -19.94 21.62 -22.42
C THR A 388 -19.07 20.36 -22.46
N SER A 389 -17.87 20.45 -23.06
CA SER A 389 -16.93 19.32 -23.09
C SER A 389 -16.48 18.93 -21.68
N ASP A 390 -16.42 17.63 -21.38
CA ASP A 390 -15.94 17.12 -20.08
C ASP A 390 -14.47 17.48 -19.83
N SER A 391 -13.69 17.75 -20.89
CA SER A 391 -12.32 18.25 -20.78
C SER A 391 -12.22 19.64 -20.11
N GLU A 392 -13.28 20.44 -20.14
CA GLU A 392 -13.33 21.73 -19.43
C GLU A 392 -13.62 21.59 -17.93
N CYS A 393 -14.01 20.38 -17.49
CA CYS A 393 -14.23 20.05 -16.09
C CYS A 393 -13.08 19.21 -15.51
N PHE A 394 -11.85 19.24 -16.03
CA PHE A 394 -10.78 18.31 -15.63
C PHE A 394 -9.95 18.73 -14.40
N VAL A 395 -10.46 19.62 -13.53
CA VAL A 395 -9.73 19.94 -12.29
C VAL A 395 -9.84 18.77 -11.33
N GLU A 396 -8.69 18.26 -10.88
CA GLU A 396 -8.60 17.19 -9.90
C GLU A 396 -9.22 17.61 -8.56
N CYS A 397 -9.88 16.67 -7.90
CA CYS A 397 -10.31 16.84 -6.53
C CYS A 397 -9.08 16.79 -5.59
N PRO A 398 -8.85 17.80 -4.74
CA PRO A 398 -7.69 17.81 -3.86
C PRO A 398 -7.76 16.74 -2.75
N GLY A 399 -8.96 16.26 -2.37
CA GLY A 399 -9.15 15.16 -1.41
C GLY A 399 -9.01 13.75 -1.98
N GLU A 400 -9.23 13.58 -3.28
CA GLU A 400 -9.05 12.33 -4.01
C GLU A 400 -8.60 12.67 -5.43
N ARG A 401 -7.28 12.70 -5.66
CA ARG A 401 -6.71 13.17 -6.95
C ARG A 401 -7.14 12.31 -8.15
N SER A 402 -7.67 11.12 -7.92
CA SER A 402 -8.28 10.30 -8.97
C SER A 402 -9.71 10.71 -9.36
N GLU A 403 -10.31 11.72 -8.72
CA GLU A 403 -11.64 12.23 -9.02
C GLU A 403 -11.64 13.58 -9.75
N VAL A 404 -12.72 13.85 -10.49
CA VAL A 404 -12.94 15.10 -11.21
C VAL A 404 -13.83 16.04 -10.40
N CYS A 405 -13.37 17.26 -10.14
CA CYS A 405 -14.06 18.27 -9.34
C CYS A 405 -14.36 19.55 -10.14
N GLY A 406 -14.74 19.41 -11.41
CA GLY A 406 -15.21 20.51 -12.26
C GLY A 406 -14.09 21.32 -12.85
N GLY A 407 -14.34 22.59 -13.18
CA GLY A 407 -13.35 23.47 -13.78
C GLY A 407 -13.67 24.92 -13.55
N ASP A 408 -12.86 25.83 -14.09
CA ASP A 408 -13.09 27.26 -13.92
C ASP A 408 -14.44 27.68 -14.53
N TRP A 409 -15.39 28.06 -13.67
CA TRP A 409 -16.80 28.27 -14.03
C TRP A 409 -17.42 27.07 -14.77
N ARG A 410 -17.04 25.85 -14.39
CA ARG A 410 -17.60 24.60 -14.92
C ARG A 410 -17.97 23.66 -13.80
N ASN A 411 -19.21 23.21 -13.80
CA ASN A 411 -19.73 22.27 -12.82
C ASN A 411 -19.68 20.86 -13.39
N VAL A 412 -18.98 19.95 -12.71
CA VAL A 412 -19.19 18.52 -12.91
C VAL A 412 -20.46 18.14 -12.14
N VAL A 413 -21.53 17.70 -12.84
CA VAL A 413 -22.87 17.55 -12.24
C VAL A 413 -23.27 16.08 -12.11
N TYR A 414 -23.86 15.75 -10.96
CA TYR A 414 -24.38 14.42 -10.62
C TYR A 414 -25.83 14.53 -10.16
N LYS A 415 -26.61 13.49 -10.48
CA LYS A 415 -27.98 13.28 -10.00
C LYS A 415 -28.01 12.07 -9.08
N TYR A 416 -28.77 12.09 -8.00
CA TYR A 416 -28.98 10.89 -7.20
C TYR A 416 -29.82 9.86 -7.98
N LYS A 417 -29.39 8.59 -7.99
CA LYS A 417 -30.12 7.47 -8.66
C LYS A 417 -31.32 6.96 -7.86
N VAL A 418 -31.35 7.26 -6.56
CA VAL A 418 -32.41 6.87 -5.63
C VAL A 418 -32.91 8.16 -4.97
N ASP A 419 -34.21 8.28 -4.73
CA ASP A 419 -34.73 9.33 -3.85
C ASP A 419 -33.90 9.31 -2.56
N ALA A 420 -33.34 10.47 -2.19
CA ALA A 420 -32.45 10.66 -1.04
C ALA A 420 -33.11 10.32 0.32
N THR A 421 -34.25 9.65 0.32
CA THR A 421 -35.07 9.25 1.45
C THR A 421 -35.13 7.73 1.67
N SER A 422 -34.41 6.91 0.89
CA SER A 422 -34.38 5.45 1.12
C SER A 422 -32.96 4.87 1.15
N THR A 423 -32.11 5.41 2.01
CA THR A 423 -31.19 4.51 2.72
C THR A 423 -31.97 3.86 3.86
N SER A 424 -31.75 2.57 4.06
CA SER A 424 -32.14 1.85 5.27
C SER A 424 -31.62 2.61 6.49
N THR A 425 -32.39 3.57 6.98
CA THR A 425 -32.26 4.09 8.32
C THR A 425 -32.72 2.97 9.23
N SER A 426 -31.76 2.25 9.81
CA SER A 426 -31.98 1.83 11.19
C SER A 426 -32.49 3.07 11.92
N ALA A 427 -33.64 2.98 12.59
CA ALA A 427 -34.19 4.08 13.38
C ALA A 427 -33.04 4.74 14.18
N PRO A 428 -33.02 6.09 14.30
CA PRO A 428 -31.95 6.76 15.02
C PRO A 428 -31.79 6.10 16.39
N PHE A 429 -30.56 5.72 16.72
CA PHE A 429 -30.23 5.14 18.02
C PHE A 429 -30.44 6.23 19.07
N THR A 430 -31.65 6.28 19.61
CA THR A 430 -32.11 7.35 20.49
C THR A 430 -32.07 6.89 21.94
N GLY A 431 -31.81 7.83 22.85
CA GLY A 431 -31.81 7.55 24.28
C GLY A 431 -30.55 6.86 24.81
N ALA A 432 -29.40 7.01 24.14
CA ALA A 432 -28.12 6.55 24.66
C ALA A 432 -27.87 7.12 26.07
N GLN A 433 -27.62 6.24 27.04
CA GLN A 433 -27.35 6.62 28.44
C GLN A 433 -25.85 6.63 28.75
N LEU A 434 -25.05 5.94 27.95
CA LEU A 434 -23.59 5.93 28.03
C LEU A 434 -23.02 6.14 26.63
N SER A 435 -22.21 7.17 26.45
CA SER A 435 -21.54 7.48 25.18
C SER A 435 -20.05 7.66 25.45
N TYR A 436 -19.18 7.15 24.57
CA TYR A 436 -17.73 7.25 24.69
C TYR A 436 -17.05 7.06 23.34
N VAL A 437 -15.77 7.40 23.27
CA VAL A 437 -14.92 7.18 22.09
C VAL A 437 -13.79 6.21 22.39
N ALA A 438 -13.32 5.49 21.38
CA ALA A 438 -12.17 4.60 21.44
C ALA A 438 -11.17 4.95 20.33
N LEU A 439 -9.89 5.05 20.68
CA LEU A 439 -8.80 5.51 19.80
C LEU A 439 -7.51 4.74 20.14
N GLY A 440 -6.94 4.03 19.17
CA GLY A 440 -5.66 3.34 19.27
C GLY A 440 -4.59 3.96 18.37
N ASP A 441 -3.32 3.68 18.67
CA ASP A 441 -2.19 3.90 17.75
C ASP A 441 -2.09 5.38 17.32
N TRP A 442 -2.37 6.25 18.27
CA TRP A 442 -2.50 7.68 18.09
C TRP A 442 -1.20 8.43 18.43
N GLY A 443 -0.21 7.75 18.99
CA GLY A 443 0.98 8.36 19.58
C GLY A 443 2.03 8.92 18.63
N LYS A 444 1.69 9.19 17.36
CA LYS A 444 2.64 9.76 16.38
C LYS A 444 2.27 11.22 16.08
N PRO A 445 3.06 12.19 16.57
CA PRO A 445 2.86 13.59 16.22
C PRO A 445 2.85 13.81 14.71
N GLY A 446 1.87 14.58 14.24
CA GLY A 446 1.72 14.94 12.83
C GLY A 446 0.29 15.32 12.48
N SER A 447 0.10 15.78 11.25
CA SER A 447 -1.18 16.27 10.75
C SER A 447 -2.30 15.23 10.86
N SER A 448 -2.03 13.95 10.58
CA SER A 448 -3.02 12.87 10.72
C SER A 448 -3.57 12.77 12.14
N GLN A 449 -2.71 12.82 13.15
CA GLN A 449 -3.12 12.80 14.55
C GLN A 449 -3.96 14.04 14.91
N GLU A 450 -3.56 15.22 14.43
CA GLU A 450 -4.27 16.48 14.68
C GLU A 450 -5.67 16.48 14.05
N PHE A 451 -5.82 15.97 12.82
CA PHE A 451 -7.14 15.83 12.16
C PHE A 451 -8.06 14.88 12.92
N VAL A 452 -7.53 13.72 13.33
CA VAL A 452 -8.28 12.76 14.15
C VAL A 452 -8.65 13.38 15.50
N ALA A 453 -7.75 14.12 16.15
CA ALA A 453 -8.03 14.77 17.44
C ALA A 453 -9.16 15.81 17.34
N ALA A 454 -9.18 16.61 16.26
CA ALA A 454 -10.22 17.59 16.02
C ALA A 454 -11.59 16.93 15.79
N THR A 455 -11.64 15.90 14.94
CA THR A 455 -12.88 15.18 14.63
C THR A 455 -13.39 14.34 15.79
N LEU A 456 -12.49 13.69 16.53
CA LEU A 456 -12.78 13.00 17.79
C LEU A 456 -13.42 13.95 18.80
N GLY A 457 -12.84 15.16 18.95
CA GLY A 457 -13.35 16.18 19.87
C GLY A 457 -14.74 16.68 19.50
N LYS A 458 -14.99 16.88 18.20
CA LYS A 458 -16.28 17.30 17.67
C LYS A 458 -17.33 16.20 17.84
N TRP A 459 -17.02 14.96 17.44
CA TRP A 459 -17.92 13.83 17.64
C TRP A 459 -18.24 13.62 19.12
N ALA A 460 -17.23 13.68 19.99
CA ALA A 460 -17.39 13.54 21.43
C ALA A 460 -18.31 14.62 22.03
N GLN A 461 -18.27 15.85 21.51
CA GLN A 461 -19.19 16.90 21.91
C GLN A 461 -20.63 16.59 21.45
N ASP A 462 -20.79 16.30 20.16
CA ASP A 462 -22.11 16.14 19.54
C ASP A 462 -22.87 14.92 20.09
N HIS A 463 -22.14 13.88 20.53
CA HIS A 463 -22.70 12.65 21.07
C HIS A 463 -22.58 12.56 22.60
N SER A 464 -22.26 13.68 23.27
CA SER A 464 -22.14 13.76 24.73
C SER A 464 -21.23 12.67 25.35
N SER A 465 -20.14 12.34 24.66
CA SER A 465 -19.16 11.33 25.07
C SER A 465 -18.63 11.62 26.48
N GLN A 466 -18.60 10.61 27.35
CA GLN A 466 -18.30 10.74 28.77
C GLN A 466 -16.84 10.46 29.11
N PHE A 467 -16.13 9.71 28.26
CA PHE A 467 -14.72 9.35 28.44
C PHE A 467 -14.11 8.87 27.13
N THR A 468 -12.78 8.71 27.12
CA THR A 468 -12.02 8.13 26.01
C THR A 468 -11.39 6.81 26.43
N LEU A 469 -11.45 5.79 25.58
CA LEU A 469 -10.61 4.59 25.67
C LEU A 469 -9.38 4.78 24.78
N ALA A 470 -8.18 4.74 25.36
CA ALA A 470 -6.92 4.77 24.60
C ALA A 470 -6.37 3.35 24.50
N LEU A 471 -6.28 2.85 23.26
CA LEU A 471 -6.11 1.41 22.96
C LEU A 471 -4.65 0.97 22.81
N GLY A 472 -3.71 1.73 23.37
CA GLY A 472 -2.27 1.42 23.31
C GLY A 472 -1.57 2.07 22.11
N ASP A 473 -0.24 1.92 22.10
CA ASP A 473 0.69 2.66 21.25
C ASP A 473 0.48 4.17 21.40
N ASN A 474 0.49 4.59 22.66
CA ASN A 474 0.22 5.95 23.08
C ASN A 474 1.37 6.89 22.71
N PHE A 475 2.59 6.38 22.57
CA PHE A 475 3.79 7.16 22.23
C PHE A 475 4.76 6.36 21.33
N TYR A 476 4.89 6.76 20.07
CA TYR A 476 5.81 6.14 19.11
C TYR A 476 7.21 6.80 19.12
N GLU A 477 8.29 6.10 18.74
CA GLU A 477 8.37 4.66 18.42
C GLU A 477 8.81 3.81 19.62
N ILE A 478 9.18 4.42 20.76
CA ILE A 478 9.81 3.72 21.91
C ILE A 478 9.24 4.12 23.27
N GLY A 479 7.98 4.56 23.31
CA GLY A 479 7.30 4.99 24.52
C GLY A 479 7.89 6.26 25.14
N VAL A 480 7.58 6.49 26.41
CA VAL A 480 8.10 7.61 27.21
C VAL A 480 9.31 7.18 28.06
N SER A 481 10.29 8.06 28.21
CA SER A 481 11.52 7.82 28.97
C SER A 481 11.37 8.01 30.48
N GLY A 482 10.30 8.67 30.92
CA GLY A 482 10.02 8.97 32.33
C GLY A 482 8.68 9.67 32.53
N VAL A 483 8.33 9.99 33.77
CA VAL A 483 7.05 10.66 34.12
C VAL A 483 6.99 12.13 33.68
N ASP A 484 8.14 12.74 33.43
CA ASP A 484 8.24 14.15 33.02
C ASP A 484 8.66 14.25 31.53
N ASP A 485 8.48 13.16 30.76
CA ASP A 485 8.81 13.11 29.33
C ASP A 485 7.94 14.11 28.54
N PRO A 486 8.55 14.97 27.68
CA PRO A 486 7.82 15.96 26.90
C PRO A 486 6.72 15.40 26.00
N GLN A 487 6.74 14.11 25.66
CA GLN A 487 5.71 13.49 24.83
C GLN A 487 4.31 13.52 25.47
N PHE A 488 4.19 13.46 26.81
CA PHE A 488 2.89 13.65 27.46
C PHE A 488 2.26 15.01 27.14
N GLU A 489 3.12 16.04 26.99
CA GLU A 489 2.68 17.38 26.63
C GLU A 489 2.43 17.48 25.12
N ASN A 490 3.42 17.13 24.32
CA ASN A 490 3.45 17.41 22.88
C ASN A 490 2.58 16.45 22.06
N THR A 491 2.45 15.20 22.48
CA THR A 491 1.69 14.17 21.74
C THR A 491 0.26 14.03 22.27
N TRP A 492 -0.01 14.42 23.52
CA TRP A 492 -1.33 14.24 24.13
C TRP A 492 -2.00 15.55 24.57
N ARG A 493 -1.42 16.32 25.51
CA ARG A 493 -2.09 17.51 26.06
C ARG A 493 -2.34 18.60 25.02
N LYS A 494 -1.35 18.90 24.18
CA LYS A 494 -1.44 19.95 23.15
C LYS A 494 -2.24 19.55 21.91
N ILE A 495 -2.40 18.25 21.68
CA ILE A 495 -3.14 17.73 20.52
C ILE A 495 -4.63 17.57 20.86
N TYR A 496 -4.96 16.91 21.97
CA TYR A 496 -6.34 16.64 22.38
C TYR A 496 -6.87 17.72 23.33
N THR A 497 -6.98 18.94 22.81
CA THR A 497 -7.36 20.16 23.57
C THR A 497 -8.87 20.44 23.60
N HIS A 498 -9.66 19.79 22.74
CA HIS A 498 -11.10 20.01 22.67
C HIS A 498 -11.76 19.78 24.05
N SER A 499 -12.71 20.64 24.43
CA SER A 499 -13.33 20.63 25.78
C SER A 499 -14.02 19.30 26.10
N ALA A 500 -14.67 18.68 25.09
CA ALA A 500 -15.29 17.37 25.23
C ALA A 500 -14.29 16.22 25.52
N LEU A 501 -13.00 16.42 25.20
CA LEU A 501 -11.91 15.47 25.48
C LEU A 501 -11.18 15.77 26.79
N GLN A 502 -11.53 16.84 27.51
CA GLN A 502 -11.04 17.13 28.86
C GLN A 502 -11.77 16.31 29.92
N LYS A 503 -11.99 15.02 29.63
CA LYS A 503 -12.62 14.00 30.47
C LYS A 503 -11.65 12.85 30.64
N THR A 504 -11.93 11.90 31.54
CA THR A 504 -11.02 10.77 31.80
C THR A 504 -10.71 9.96 30.53
N TRP A 505 -9.43 9.69 30.32
CA TRP A 505 -8.90 8.72 29.37
C TRP A 505 -8.58 7.45 30.15
N TYR A 506 -9.23 6.35 29.80
CA TYR A 506 -8.89 5.02 30.30
C TYR A 506 -7.88 4.41 29.35
N VAL A 507 -6.65 4.27 29.80
CA VAL A 507 -5.49 3.99 28.95
C VAL A 507 -4.97 2.58 29.18
N ILE A 508 -4.68 1.86 28.10
CA ILE A 508 -3.83 0.67 28.10
C ILE A 508 -2.54 0.95 27.32
N ALA A 509 -1.52 0.12 27.50
CA ALA A 509 -0.27 0.19 26.76
C ALA A 509 -0.29 -0.75 25.54
N GLY A 510 0.45 -0.38 24.50
CA GLY A 510 0.75 -1.20 23.33
C GLY A 510 2.23 -1.60 23.26
N ASN A 511 2.63 -2.30 22.19
CA ASN A 511 4.00 -2.82 22.11
C ASN A 511 5.06 -1.70 22.07
N HIS A 512 4.78 -0.54 21.45
CA HIS A 512 5.72 0.58 21.43
C HIS A 512 5.89 1.23 22.80
N ASP A 513 4.84 1.20 23.63
CA ASP A 513 4.89 1.69 25.01
C ASP A 513 5.75 0.79 25.90
N HIS A 514 5.79 -0.53 25.61
CA HIS A 514 6.49 -1.54 26.39
C HIS A 514 7.99 -1.63 26.12
N LEU A 515 8.49 -1.09 24.99
CA LEU A 515 9.90 -1.16 24.63
C LEU A 515 10.81 -0.67 25.78
N PHE A 516 11.80 -1.48 26.13
CA PHE A 516 12.71 -1.25 27.27
C PHE A 516 12.01 -1.16 28.65
N GLY A 517 10.83 -1.76 28.79
CA GLY A 517 10.06 -1.75 30.05
C GLY A 517 9.52 -0.38 30.43
N ARG A 518 9.21 0.46 29.43
CA ARG A 518 8.84 1.88 29.61
C ARG A 518 7.37 2.13 29.93
N ALA A 519 6.48 1.18 29.67
CA ALA A 519 5.04 1.32 29.93
C ALA A 519 4.72 1.69 31.39
N LYS A 520 5.56 1.27 32.34
CA LYS A 520 5.44 1.64 33.77
C LYS A 520 5.39 3.14 34.00
N TYR A 521 6.08 3.95 33.19
CA TYR A 521 6.10 5.41 33.38
C TYR A 521 4.73 6.04 33.11
N GLN A 522 3.89 5.43 32.26
CA GLN A 522 2.52 5.89 32.04
C GLN A 522 1.63 5.60 33.26
N THR A 523 1.84 4.46 33.94
CA THR A 523 1.16 4.18 35.22
C THR A 523 1.61 5.14 36.33
N MET A 524 2.89 5.52 36.36
CA MET A 524 3.41 6.49 37.32
C MET A 524 2.93 7.91 37.02
N PHE A 525 2.79 8.27 35.73
CA PHE A 525 2.22 9.55 35.31
C PHE A 525 0.74 9.67 35.69
N ALA A 526 -0.03 8.57 35.62
CA ALA A 526 -1.43 8.50 36.04
C ALA A 526 -1.66 8.97 37.48
N ALA A 527 -0.68 8.77 38.37
CA ALA A 527 -0.76 9.24 39.75
C ALA A 527 -0.71 10.78 39.90
N LYS A 528 -0.20 11.49 38.88
CA LYS A 528 -0.09 12.96 38.85
C LYS A 528 -1.16 13.62 37.98
N GLU A 529 -1.77 12.89 37.05
CA GLU A 529 -2.74 13.41 36.08
C GLU A 529 -4.05 12.61 36.11
N PRO A 530 -5.09 13.08 36.83
CA PRO A 530 -6.35 12.37 36.96
C PRO A 530 -7.10 12.12 35.64
N ARG A 531 -6.84 12.93 34.60
CA ARG A 531 -7.39 12.71 33.26
C ARG A 531 -6.75 11.50 32.58
N TRP A 532 -5.55 11.10 32.97
CA TRP A 532 -4.83 9.92 32.48
C TRP A 532 -5.04 8.74 33.45
N PHE A 533 -6.11 7.97 33.26
CA PHE A 533 -6.43 6.87 34.16
C PHE A 533 -5.78 5.56 33.69
N MET A 534 -4.67 5.21 34.35
CA MET A 534 -3.93 3.97 34.14
C MET A 534 -3.31 3.49 35.46
N PRO A 535 -4.13 3.05 36.44
CA PRO A 535 -3.65 2.74 37.79
C PRO A 535 -2.69 1.54 37.83
N ARG A 536 -2.78 0.66 36.82
CA ARG A 536 -1.94 -0.51 36.57
C ARG A 536 -1.92 -0.76 35.05
N LEU A 537 -1.03 -1.62 34.58
CA LEU A 537 -0.98 -2.01 33.16
C LEU A 537 -2.25 -2.74 32.71
N TYR A 538 -2.84 -3.54 33.60
CA TYR A 538 -4.16 -4.15 33.42
C TYR A 538 -5.04 -3.86 34.64
N TYR A 539 -6.31 -3.55 34.41
CA TYR A 539 -7.26 -3.14 35.45
C TYR A 539 -8.70 -3.26 34.95
N SER A 540 -9.69 -3.07 35.83
CA SER A 540 -11.10 -3.08 35.45
C SER A 540 -11.86 -1.96 36.15
N PHE A 541 -12.99 -1.57 35.58
CA PHE A 541 -13.89 -0.59 36.17
C PHE A 541 -15.32 -0.79 35.68
N TYR A 542 -16.26 -0.16 36.38
CA TYR A 542 -17.68 -0.19 36.01
C TYR A 542 -18.17 1.18 35.55
N LYS A 543 -19.10 1.19 34.60
CA LYS A 543 -19.94 2.35 34.26
C LYS A 543 -21.41 1.93 34.29
N ASN A 544 -22.28 2.88 34.60
CA ASN A 544 -23.71 2.66 34.51
C ASN A 544 -24.20 2.99 33.09
N VAL A 545 -25.16 2.22 32.61
CA VAL A 545 -25.96 2.53 31.42
C VAL A 545 -27.41 2.38 31.84
N GLY A 546 -28.09 3.51 32.08
CA GLY A 546 -29.37 3.51 32.78
C GLY A 546 -29.26 2.87 34.18
N THR A 547 -30.09 1.86 34.43
CA THR A 547 -30.11 1.04 35.64
C THR A 547 -29.13 -0.15 35.59
N LYS A 548 -28.50 -0.39 34.44
CA LYS A 548 -27.61 -1.53 34.17
C LYS A 548 -26.15 -1.14 34.35
N LYS A 549 -25.27 -2.15 34.51
CA LYS A 549 -23.82 -1.96 34.68
C LYS A 549 -23.02 -2.55 33.52
N VAL A 550 -22.04 -1.80 33.04
CA VAL A 550 -21.03 -2.22 32.08
C VAL A 550 -19.71 -2.45 32.82
N HIS A 551 -19.18 -3.66 32.75
CA HIS A 551 -17.85 -4.01 33.27
C HIS A 551 -16.83 -3.89 32.14
N PHE A 552 -15.96 -2.89 32.22
CA PHE A 552 -14.81 -2.74 31.35
C PHE A 552 -13.62 -3.47 31.97
N ILE A 553 -13.03 -4.39 31.21
CA ILE A 553 -11.84 -5.14 31.62
C ILE A 553 -10.71 -4.80 30.65
N MET A 554 -9.72 -4.07 31.15
CA MET A 554 -8.58 -3.57 30.40
C MET A 554 -7.41 -4.54 30.59
N ILE A 555 -6.96 -5.19 29.52
CA ILE A 555 -5.87 -6.16 29.54
C ILE A 555 -4.63 -5.62 28.82
N ASP A 556 -3.47 -5.95 29.36
CA ASP A 556 -2.17 -5.65 28.77
C ASP A 556 -1.70 -6.85 27.93
N THR A 557 -1.90 -6.73 26.63
CA THR A 557 -1.71 -7.83 25.68
C THR A 557 -0.25 -8.13 25.34
N ASP A 558 0.67 -7.20 25.57
CA ASP A 558 2.08 -7.37 25.21
C ASP A 558 2.77 -8.49 26.04
N PRO A 559 2.76 -8.44 27.40
CA PRO A 559 3.29 -9.53 28.22
C PRO A 559 2.44 -10.81 28.15
N LEU A 560 1.13 -10.71 27.83
CA LEU A 560 0.29 -11.88 27.61
C LEU A 560 0.74 -12.68 26.39
N ARG A 561 0.92 -12.02 25.24
CA ARG A 561 1.34 -12.69 24.00
C ARG A 561 2.80 -13.10 24.02
N GLY A 562 3.67 -12.31 24.66
CA GLY A 562 5.10 -12.58 24.76
C GLY A 562 5.43 -13.75 25.69
N ASP A 563 5.21 -13.55 26.99
CA ASP A 563 5.66 -14.49 28.03
C ASP A 563 4.53 -15.41 28.55
N GLY A 564 3.30 -15.21 28.08
CA GLY A 564 2.14 -15.92 28.60
C GLY A 564 1.87 -15.59 30.06
N ASP A 565 1.97 -14.29 30.44
CA ASP A 565 1.86 -13.81 31.83
C ASP A 565 0.68 -14.49 32.57
N ARG A 566 1.05 -15.49 33.37
CA ARG A 566 0.11 -16.35 34.09
C ARG A 566 -0.63 -15.59 35.18
N THR A 567 0.00 -14.55 35.74
CA THR A 567 -0.59 -13.72 36.80
C THR A 567 -1.73 -12.90 36.22
N GLN A 568 -1.47 -12.23 35.09
CA GLN A 568 -2.50 -11.47 34.40
C GLN A 568 -3.60 -12.41 33.87
N MET A 569 -3.27 -13.56 33.29
CA MET A 569 -4.30 -14.50 32.81
C MET A 569 -5.18 -15.05 33.94
N ALA A 570 -4.61 -15.35 35.11
CA ALA A 570 -5.38 -15.76 36.27
C ALA A 570 -6.30 -14.63 36.76
N TRP A 571 -5.78 -13.40 36.81
CA TRP A 571 -6.57 -12.21 37.14
C TRP A 571 -7.71 -12.00 36.13
N PHE A 572 -7.44 -12.10 34.83
CA PHE A 572 -8.41 -11.89 33.77
C PHE A 572 -9.56 -12.91 33.85
N ARG A 573 -9.24 -14.19 34.04
CA ARG A 573 -10.25 -15.24 34.30
C ARG A 573 -11.10 -14.93 35.51
N ALA A 574 -10.49 -14.46 36.60
CA ALA A 574 -11.20 -14.10 37.82
C ALA A 574 -12.13 -12.89 37.60
N GLN A 575 -11.71 -11.87 36.84
CA GLN A 575 -12.56 -10.71 36.52
C GLN A 575 -13.78 -11.10 35.69
N LEU A 576 -13.61 -11.98 34.69
CA LEU A 576 -14.72 -12.47 33.88
C LEU A 576 -15.69 -13.32 34.71
N ALA A 577 -15.17 -14.25 35.51
CA ALA A 577 -15.97 -15.15 36.34
C ALA A 577 -16.76 -14.42 37.44
N ALA A 578 -16.17 -13.40 38.06
CA ALA A 578 -16.78 -12.63 39.13
C ALA A 578 -17.52 -11.36 38.65
N SER A 579 -17.66 -11.18 37.33
CA SER A 579 -18.25 -9.97 36.76
C SER A 579 -19.72 -9.82 37.16
N LEU A 580 -20.04 -8.70 37.84
CA LEU A 580 -21.42 -8.30 38.15
C LEU A 580 -22.04 -7.40 37.07
N GLY A 581 -21.36 -7.21 35.94
CA GLY A 581 -21.85 -6.37 34.85
C GLY A 581 -22.92 -7.07 34.03
N ASP A 582 -24.02 -6.37 33.75
CA ASP A 582 -25.00 -6.75 32.74
C ASP A 582 -24.36 -6.78 31.34
N TRP A 583 -23.32 -5.96 31.14
CA TRP A 583 -22.46 -5.96 29.96
C TRP A 583 -21.01 -6.24 30.37
N ILE A 584 -20.28 -6.95 29.52
CA ILE A 584 -18.81 -7.08 29.63
C ILE A 584 -18.19 -6.60 28.32
N ILE A 585 -17.27 -5.64 28.43
CA ILE A 585 -16.44 -5.16 27.32
C ILE A 585 -14.99 -5.37 27.72
N VAL A 586 -14.23 -6.02 26.85
CA VAL A 586 -12.80 -6.25 27.05
C VAL A 586 -12.02 -5.36 26.10
N VAL A 587 -10.98 -4.71 26.61
CA VAL A 587 -10.13 -3.79 25.85
C VAL A 587 -8.69 -4.26 25.96
N GLY A 588 -8.01 -4.39 24.82
CA GLY A 588 -6.61 -4.81 24.74
C GLY A 588 -5.95 -4.18 23.51
N HIS A 589 -4.61 -4.17 23.44
CA HIS A 589 -3.94 -3.53 22.30
C HIS A 589 -3.93 -4.44 21.06
N HIS A 590 -3.46 -5.68 21.20
CA HIS A 590 -3.35 -6.61 20.06
C HIS A 590 -4.70 -7.26 19.68
N PRO A 591 -4.97 -7.49 18.38
CA PRO A 591 -6.19 -8.13 17.92
C PRO A 591 -6.25 -9.63 18.24
N VAL A 592 -7.46 -10.14 18.51
CA VAL A 592 -7.75 -11.59 18.46
C VAL A 592 -7.93 -12.04 17.00
N PHE A 593 -8.61 -11.22 16.23
CA PHE A 593 -8.83 -11.37 14.80
C PHE A 593 -8.53 -10.03 14.14
N SER A 594 -7.93 -10.08 12.96
CA SER A 594 -7.72 -8.93 12.10
C SER A 594 -7.52 -9.42 10.67
N SER A 595 -7.99 -8.65 9.70
CA SER A 595 -7.62 -8.82 8.29
C SER A 595 -6.46 -7.92 7.90
N GLY A 596 -6.02 -7.03 8.79
CA GLY A 596 -4.87 -6.14 8.63
C GLY A 596 -3.53 -6.87 8.63
N ASP A 597 -2.44 -6.09 8.64
CA ASP A 597 -1.07 -6.56 8.45
C ASP A 597 -0.61 -7.58 9.50
N HIS A 598 -1.06 -7.40 10.74
CA HIS A 598 -0.76 -8.28 11.85
C HIS A 598 -1.83 -9.34 12.06
N GLY A 599 -2.85 -9.40 11.19
CA GLY A 599 -3.93 -10.37 11.26
C GLY A 599 -3.52 -11.81 10.92
N LYS A 600 -2.33 -12.01 10.33
CA LYS A 600 -1.80 -13.33 9.98
C LYS A 600 -1.83 -14.26 11.19
N ARG A 601 -2.18 -15.52 10.93
CA ARG A 601 -2.31 -16.55 11.97
C ARG A 601 -1.11 -16.59 12.92
N SER A 602 0.12 -16.49 12.42
CA SER A 602 1.33 -16.50 13.24
C SER A 602 1.42 -15.39 14.30
N SER A 603 0.78 -14.24 14.09
CA SER A 603 0.82 -13.10 15.00
C SER A 603 -0.33 -13.11 16.02
N THR A 604 -1.52 -13.54 15.60
CA THR A 604 -2.74 -13.55 16.41
C THR A 604 -3.05 -14.89 17.09
N GLN A 605 -2.33 -15.97 16.75
CA GLN A 605 -2.62 -17.34 17.23
C GLN A 605 -2.73 -17.42 18.75
N TRP A 606 -1.81 -16.79 19.49
CA TRP A 606 -1.82 -16.87 20.95
C TRP A 606 -3.09 -16.24 21.53
N MET A 607 -3.50 -15.08 21.02
CA MET A 607 -4.73 -14.39 21.42
C MET A 607 -5.96 -15.23 21.05
N TYR A 608 -5.96 -15.85 19.86
CA TYR A 608 -6.99 -16.76 19.40
C TYR A 608 -7.15 -18.01 20.30
N ASP A 609 -6.04 -18.58 20.78
CA ASP A 609 -6.07 -19.81 21.58
C ASP A 609 -6.36 -19.55 23.06
N ASN A 610 -5.92 -18.42 23.61
CA ASN A 610 -5.93 -18.19 25.06
C ASN A 610 -6.96 -17.14 25.53
N VAL A 611 -7.23 -16.12 24.71
CA VAL A 611 -8.14 -15.02 25.07
C VAL A 611 -9.54 -15.27 24.49
N ARG A 612 -9.64 -15.58 23.19
CA ARG A 612 -10.93 -15.83 22.51
C ARG A 612 -11.84 -16.82 23.26
N PRO A 613 -11.38 -17.98 23.76
CA PRO A 613 -12.28 -18.92 24.42
C PRO A 613 -12.92 -18.33 25.67
N LEU A 614 -12.20 -17.47 26.40
CA LEU A 614 -12.72 -16.77 27.57
C LEU A 614 -13.74 -15.71 27.17
N LEU A 615 -13.48 -14.95 26.10
CA LEU A 615 -14.43 -13.96 25.59
C LEU A 615 -15.76 -14.62 25.20
N GLU A 616 -15.69 -15.74 24.47
CA GLU A 616 -16.85 -16.52 24.05
C GLU A 616 -17.57 -17.17 25.24
N GLN A 617 -16.84 -17.81 26.16
CA GLN A 617 -17.40 -18.49 27.33
C GLN A 617 -18.19 -17.54 28.25
N TYR A 618 -17.66 -16.34 28.49
CA TYR A 618 -18.27 -15.37 29.41
C TYR A 618 -19.19 -14.36 28.71
N LYS A 619 -19.51 -14.60 27.44
CA LYS A 619 -20.42 -13.76 26.63
C LYS A 619 -20.01 -12.29 26.63
N VAL A 620 -18.73 -12.02 26.38
CA VAL A 620 -18.23 -10.65 26.19
C VAL A 620 -18.93 -10.05 24.96
N ALA A 621 -19.42 -8.82 25.08
CA ALA A 621 -20.16 -8.17 24.00
C ALA A 621 -19.21 -7.67 22.91
N LEU A 622 -18.18 -6.92 23.33
CA LEU A 622 -17.19 -6.30 22.46
C LEU A 622 -15.77 -6.62 22.96
N TYR A 623 -14.89 -6.99 22.03
CA TYR A 623 -13.44 -6.88 22.22
C TYR A 623 -12.94 -5.70 21.38
N ILE A 624 -12.42 -4.66 22.04
CA ILE A 624 -11.98 -3.41 21.39
C ILE A 624 -10.45 -3.33 21.43
N CYS A 625 -9.81 -3.12 20.28
CA CYS A 625 -8.35 -3.08 20.18
C CYS A 625 -7.81 -2.14 19.09
N GLY A 626 -6.48 -2.02 19.02
CA GLY A 626 -5.75 -1.26 17.99
C GLY A 626 -4.71 -2.16 17.30
N HIS A 627 -3.44 -1.73 17.30
CA HIS A 627 -2.24 -2.41 16.79
C HIS A 627 -2.16 -2.55 15.26
N ASP A 628 -3.25 -3.01 14.64
CA ASP A 628 -3.40 -2.90 13.20
C ASP A 628 -3.86 -1.50 12.86
N HIS A 629 -3.10 -0.83 12.00
CA HIS A 629 -3.28 0.58 11.68
C HIS A 629 -4.40 0.80 10.65
N ASP A 630 -5.57 0.30 11.01
CA ASP A 630 -6.82 0.34 10.24
C ASP A 630 -8.03 0.41 11.19
N LEU A 631 -9.20 0.56 10.58
CA LEU A 631 -10.48 0.41 11.24
C LEU A 631 -11.13 -0.86 10.72
N GLU A 632 -11.54 -1.76 11.61
CA GLU A 632 -12.12 -3.03 11.20
C GLU A 632 -13.21 -3.53 12.15
N HIS A 633 -14.30 -4.04 11.57
CA HIS A 633 -15.32 -4.78 12.30
C HIS A 633 -15.35 -6.26 11.90
N LEU A 634 -15.09 -7.15 12.85
CA LEU A 634 -15.15 -8.59 12.63
C LEU A 634 -16.11 -9.33 13.56
N HIS A 635 -16.73 -10.39 13.06
CA HIS A 635 -17.52 -11.32 13.87
C HIS A 635 -17.60 -12.74 13.27
N LYS A 636 -18.00 -13.75 14.04
CA LYS A 636 -18.23 -15.12 13.51
C LYS A 636 -19.53 -15.22 12.71
N LYS A 637 -19.59 -16.11 11.71
CA LYS A 637 -20.72 -16.24 10.75
C LYS A 637 -21.94 -17.07 11.21
N SER A 638 -21.96 -17.61 12.42
CA SER A 638 -23.00 -18.57 12.88
C SER A 638 -23.46 -18.29 14.31
N ALA A 639 -24.24 -19.19 14.93
CA ALA A 639 -24.75 -19.14 16.31
C ALA A 639 -23.69 -18.88 17.40
N SER A 640 -22.40 -18.88 17.04
CA SER A 640 -21.26 -18.40 17.83
C SER A 640 -20.98 -16.89 17.72
N LYS A 641 -21.85 -16.07 17.10
CA LYS A 641 -21.76 -14.60 17.02
C LYS A 641 -22.09 -13.95 18.38
N ILE A 642 -21.28 -14.30 19.38
CA ILE A 642 -21.43 -13.81 20.75
C ILE A 642 -20.62 -12.52 20.93
N VAL A 643 -19.38 -12.51 20.44
CA VAL A 643 -18.44 -11.39 20.56
C VAL A 643 -18.29 -10.71 19.20
N ASP A 644 -18.39 -9.38 19.16
CA ASP A 644 -17.94 -8.57 18.01
C ASP A 644 -16.56 -7.98 18.33
N TYR A 645 -15.68 -8.00 17.34
CA TYR A 645 -14.29 -7.56 17.43
C TYR A 645 -14.16 -6.22 16.70
N VAL A 646 -13.71 -5.20 17.42
CA VAL A 646 -13.68 -3.80 16.98
C VAL A 646 -12.23 -3.35 16.98
N ILE A 647 -11.67 -3.11 15.79
CA ILE A 647 -10.33 -2.55 15.62
C ILE A 647 -10.46 -1.06 15.34
N SER A 648 -9.78 -0.25 16.15
CA SER A 648 -9.71 1.20 16.05
C SER A 648 -8.27 1.66 16.19
N GLY A 649 -7.37 1.18 15.31
CA GLY A 649 -5.93 1.40 15.41
C GLY A 649 -5.37 2.44 14.44
N SER A 650 -6.21 3.30 13.86
CA SER A 650 -5.76 4.30 12.87
C SER A 650 -5.76 5.73 13.42
N GLY A 651 -5.39 5.93 14.69
CA GLY A 651 -5.47 7.24 15.33
C GLY A 651 -4.43 8.27 14.88
N SER A 652 -3.30 7.82 14.31
CA SER A 652 -2.24 8.71 13.79
C SER A 652 -1.46 8.16 12.60
N LYS A 653 -1.59 6.85 12.31
CA LYS A 653 -0.93 6.15 11.22
C LYS A 653 -1.95 5.24 10.55
N THR A 654 -1.81 5.07 9.24
CA THR A 654 -2.48 4.00 8.49
C THR A 654 -1.46 3.22 7.68
N ARG A 655 -1.81 1.98 7.29
CA ARG A 655 -0.98 1.19 6.38
C ARG A 655 -1.61 1.13 5.01
N ASN A 656 -0.75 1.30 4.00
CA ASN A 656 -1.17 1.41 2.60
C ASN A 656 -1.33 0.02 1.93
N GLN A 657 -1.86 -0.98 2.65
CA GLN A 657 -2.01 -2.36 2.15
C GLN A 657 -3.46 -2.82 2.13
N ASN A 658 -3.82 -3.61 1.11
CA ASN A 658 -5.06 -4.39 1.12
C ASN A 658 -5.06 -5.31 2.33
N PRO A 659 -6.23 -5.66 2.90
CA PRO A 659 -6.27 -6.55 4.05
C PRO A 659 -5.55 -7.87 3.72
N THR A 660 -4.40 -8.06 4.36
CA THR A 660 -3.42 -9.09 4.02
C THR A 660 -3.76 -10.45 4.64
N ALA A 661 -4.63 -10.47 5.66
CA ALA A 661 -5.00 -11.66 6.41
C ALA A 661 -6.45 -12.14 6.18
N LEU A 662 -7.16 -11.63 5.16
CA LEU A 662 -8.53 -12.07 4.82
C LEU A 662 -8.67 -13.60 4.67
N SER A 663 -7.64 -14.26 4.15
CA SER A 663 -7.66 -15.72 3.98
C SER A 663 -7.63 -16.46 5.33
N ASP A 664 -6.91 -15.94 6.33
CA ASP A 664 -6.84 -16.52 7.67
C ASP A 664 -8.12 -16.25 8.47
N VAL A 665 -8.67 -15.04 8.36
CA VAL A 665 -9.98 -14.68 8.91
C VAL A 665 -11.07 -15.63 8.39
N LYS A 666 -11.07 -15.91 7.07
CA LYS A 666 -12.00 -16.89 6.48
C LYS A 666 -11.81 -18.30 7.01
N LYS A 667 -10.57 -18.77 7.22
CA LYS A 667 -10.28 -20.11 7.80
C LYS A 667 -10.83 -20.24 9.22
N TRP A 668 -10.92 -19.15 9.96
CA TRP A 668 -11.49 -19.13 11.31
C TRP A 668 -13.01 -18.95 11.35
N ASN A 669 -13.67 -18.98 10.19
CA ASN A 669 -15.11 -18.73 10.05
C ASN A 669 -15.55 -17.37 10.61
N VAL A 670 -14.67 -16.38 10.45
CA VAL A 670 -14.88 -14.98 10.80
C VAL A 670 -15.19 -14.20 9.52
N GLU A 671 -16.01 -13.16 9.67
CA GLU A 671 -16.37 -12.21 8.65
C GLU A 671 -15.83 -10.84 9.04
N SER A 672 -15.03 -10.25 8.15
CA SER A 672 -14.69 -8.83 8.18
C SER A 672 -15.79 -8.10 7.41
N THR A 673 -16.63 -7.37 8.14
CA THR A 673 -17.81 -6.69 7.57
C THR A 673 -17.51 -5.25 7.15
N MET A 674 -16.44 -4.68 7.69
CA MET A 674 -15.90 -3.39 7.29
C MET A 674 -14.40 -3.40 7.55
N PHE A 675 -13.63 -2.86 6.60
CA PHE A 675 -12.20 -2.59 6.71
C PHE A 675 -11.91 -1.22 6.06
N SER A 676 -11.23 -0.33 6.76
CA SER A 676 -10.88 0.99 6.26
C SER A 676 -9.44 1.36 6.61
N ARG A 677 -8.73 1.92 5.63
CA ARG A 677 -7.35 2.41 5.76
C ARG A 677 -7.27 3.90 6.04
N PHE A 678 -8.39 4.54 6.31
CA PHE A 678 -8.39 5.95 6.70
C PHE A 678 -8.05 6.06 8.18
N ASN A 679 -7.35 7.14 8.54
CA ASN A 679 -7.21 7.48 9.95
C ASN A 679 -8.61 7.74 10.51
N GLY A 680 -8.80 7.47 11.80
CA GLY A 680 -10.10 7.60 12.41
C GLY A 680 -10.16 6.97 13.79
N PHE A 681 -11.38 6.78 14.26
CA PHE A 681 -11.68 6.29 15.59
C PHE A 681 -13.05 5.63 15.62
N VAL A 682 -13.42 5.08 16.77
CA VAL A 682 -14.74 4.50 16.99
C VAL A 682 -15.50 5.30 18.05
N GLY A 683 -16.72 5.70 17.71
CA GLY A 683 -17.72 6.23 18.64
C GLY A 683 -18.66 5.13 19.11
N LEU A 684 -19.00 5.11 20.39
CA LEU A 684 -19.88 4.11 20.99
C LEU A 684 -21.00 4.77 21.77
N GLU A 685 -22.23 4.38 21.48
CA GLU A 685 -23.45 4.86 22.15
C GLU A 685 -24.22 3.65 22.68
N MET A 686 -24.49 3.60 23.99
CA MET A 686 -25.12 2.46 24.64
C MET A 686 -26.45 2.83 25.28
N THR A 687 -27.42 1.94 25.12
CA THR A 687 -28.61 1.83 25.96
C THR A 687 -28.50 0.62 26.89
N GLU A 688 -29.47 0.42 27.77
CA GLU A 688 -29.53 -0.78 28.62
C GLU A 688 -29.47 -2.10 27.84
N SER A 689 -30.01 -2.14 26.62
CA SER A 689 -30.21 -3.35 25.81
C SER A 689 -29.33 -3.46 24.56
N ALA A 690 -28.74 -2.36 24.08
CA ALA A 690 -27.91 -2.36 22.88
C ALA A 690 -26.75 -1.36 22.94
N VAL A 691 -25.73 -1.57 22.11
CA VAL A 691 -24.67 -0.60 21.80
C VAL A 691 -24.59 -0.37 20.29
N LYS A 692 -24.67 0.88 19.86
CA LYS A 692 -24.28 1.31 18.51
C LYS A 692 -22.78 1.59 18.51
N VAL A 693 -22.08 1.01 17.55
CA VAL A 693 -20.66 1.22 17.29
C VAL A 693 -20.54 1.89 15.93
N SER A 694 -19.96 3.09 15.90
CA SER A 694 -19.80 3.92 14.71
C SER A 694 -18.31 4.14 14.43
N TYR A 695 -17.88 3.79 13.23
CA TYR A 695 -16.53 4.05 12.75
C TYR A 695 -16.51 5.39 12.05
N ILE A 696 -15.67 6.28 12.55
CA ILE A 696 -15.58 7.67 12.12
C ILE A 696 -14.19 7.88 11.49
N ASP A 697 -14.14 8.38 10.26
CA ASP A 697 -12.87 8.73 9.63
C ASP A 697 -12.32 10.08 10.13
N GLN A 698 -11.09 10.41 9.73
CA GLN A 698 -10.39 11.65 10.07
C GLN A 698 -11.09 12.94 9.61
N TYR A 699 -12.15 12.83 8.81
CA TYR A 699 -12.96 13.95 8.33
C TYR A 699 -14.30 14.05 9.08
N GLY A 700 -14.55 13.17 10.06
CA GLY A 700 -15.76 13.17 10.87
C GLY A 700 -16.94 12.43 10.21
N ARG A 701 -16.71 11.68 9.12
CA ARG A 701 -17.76 10.91 8.44
C ARG A 701 -17.95 9.57 9.14
N GLU A 702 -19.19 9.21 9.44
CA GLU A 702 -19.54 7.83 9.83
C GLU A 702 -19.46 6.93 8.60
N ILE A 703 -18.35 6.20 8.46
CA ILE A 703 -18.09 5.33 7.30
C ILE A 703 -18.77 3.96 7.43
N TYR A 704 -19.10 3.57 8.66
CA TYR A 704 -19.79 2.32 8.97
C TYR A 704 -20.33 2.35 10.39
N SER A 705 -21.46 1.70 10.63
CA SER A 705 -21.93 1.44 11.97
C SER A 705 -22.69 0.12 12.08
N PHE A 706 -22.74 -0.43 13.29
CA PHE A 706 -23.55 -1.59 13.61
C PHE A 706 -24.12 -1.49 15.02
N ILE A 707 -25.19 -2.25 15.27
CA ILE A 707 -25.82 -2.34 16.59
C ILE A 707 -25.61 -3.76 17.14
N LYS A 708 -25.08 -3.84 18.36
CA LYS A 708 -24.93 -5.07 19.12
C LYS A 708 -25.91 -5.09 20.29
N ASN A 709 -26.81 -6.06 20.29
CA ASN A 709 -27.67 -6.33 21.44
C ASN A 709 -26.89 -7.02 22.56
N ASN A 710 -27.36 -6.85 23.80
CA ASN A 710 -26.72 -7.47 24.97
C ASN A 710 -26.72 -9.01 24.83
N PRO A 711 -25.55 -9.67 24.77
CA PRO A 711 -25.48 -11.12 24.64
C PRO A 711 -25.91 -11.88 25.91
N LYS A 712 -26.08 -11.19 27.05
CA LYS A 712 -26.55 -11.78 28.31
C LYS A 712 -28.07 -11.73 28.49
N VAL A 713 -28.79 -11.03 27.61
CA VAL A 713 -30.26 -10.89 27.64
C VAL A 713 -30.91 -11.92 26.73
#